data_AF-A0A2T7CHY2-F1
#
_entry.id   AF-A0A2T7CHY2-F1
#
_cell.length_a   1.000
_cell.length_b   1.000
_cell.length_c   1.000
_cell.angle_alpha   90.00
_cell.angle_beta   90.00
_cell.angle_gamma   90.00
#
_symmetry.space_group_name_H-M   'P 1'
#
loop_
_entity.id
_entity.type
_entity.pdbx_description
1 polymer ?
#
loop_
_entity_poly.entity_id
_entity_poly.type
_entity_poly.pdbx_seq_one_letter_code
_entity_poly.pdbx_strand_id
1 'polypeptide(L)'
;MPAAREIGGPGTPSPARSPRLPLSGVPPPLPGAERASSRCGSIGGEEDMGRLQHHHRSRSASSLARSSETTTTELDARILGSTAAASVAAAEAVECPFGGVDGLSRAELREAAYEVFFMSCRAAGGRGGGLNYYPAGGDSGGDWSPTIGAGPRGGTGMNVVSSRVKRALGLKARRASQPTTVRSSTSASSAPGSPGWMRAVRDQAPGSPGKPRRPMTSAEIMRQQMRVADQSDARLRKTLMRTLIGQVGKKAETIILPLELLRQLKLADFTDSGEHHQWQRRQLKLLEEGLILHPSLPLDRLNAPVLRFREIMQAADVRAIDTGKASDTMRALCDAVLALAWRSAPGTGPPGEACHWADGYPLNVLLYVSLLQAIFDLKEATIVLDEVDELLELMTRTWTTLGIDKMLHNVCFAWVFFQQYVATGQIEADLAGAALTMLSDVATDAKQESHETMYAQVLSSVLRAIRDWSEKQLLDYHERLGKGMIGTGVGAMENALSLALTTNKIIAESVPGMGTSFADSEHDGGGIGGFAGDRVDYYVRCSMRSAFTKVLENELGQGNSMIINRDDEPGEILARLAKDTEQLALSERDSFSPVLKRWHPFPGAAAVVTLHSCYGVVLKQYLAKATCLTNELVHVLHAAGRLEKALVQIMVEDVADSDDGGKSVVREVVPYDVEALVLRFLRTWIEEKLRIARECLLRAKDTESWIPKSKGEPYARSTVELMKLAKATVDEFFGIPVTARGGMVQDLADGLDAIFQEYISFLASCGTAAITTCTESHACCCLCRCTKQSYLPSLPPLTRCNQDSKIIRLWRRAASPCRATGTSPRGGVYPGQNASFSGGNNPRPSTSRGTQRLYIRLNTLHYLLSHIHALDKSLSFFSHGRCSSPTSSAASRHLAQSTHFEHSRAAAQSAIVRVAEVAAYRLIFLDSHHSFYGGLYVGAVADARIRPALRTLKQNLSFLVSILVDRAQPVAVREVMKASFQAFLMVLLAGGSERSFTTEDHAIIEEDFRSLKRAFCTRGEGLVAEEVVEGEALAAEGVVALMGQTAEQLVDEFGIAAYETTGAVSDRQQLPMPPTTRRWSRTDPNTILRVLCHRDDEVASHFLKRTFQLPKRR
;
A
#
# COMPACT_ATOMS: atom_id res chain seq x y z
N MET A 1 -52.45 -0.69 -34.12
CA MET A 1 -52.88 0.16 -35.25
C MET A 1 -51.86 1.27 -35.45
N PRO A 2 -51.54 1.67 -36.70
CA PRO A 2 -50.47 2.63 -37.00
C PRO A 2 -50.97 3.99 -37.53
N ALA A 3 -50.14 5.03 -37.40
CA ALA A 3 -49.99 6.22 -38.27
C ALA A 3 -48.80 7.05 -37.72
N ALA A 4 -47.74 7.47 -38.42
CA ALA A 4 -47.49 7.88 -39.81
C ALA A 4 -47.82 9.36 -40.13
N ARG A 5 -46.77 10.16 -40.40
CA ARG A 5 -46.80 11.19 -41.47
C ARG A 5 -45.39 11.63 -41.92
N GLU A 6 -45.21 11.68 -43.23
CA GLU A 6 -43.98 12.05 -43.96
C GLU A 6 -44.08 13.47 -44.54
N ILE A 7 -42.92 14.13 -44.75
CA ILE A 7 -42.46 14.89 -45.95
C ILE A 7 -40.90 14.87 -45.88
N GLY A 8 -40.08 14.71 -46.92
CA GLY A 8 -40.25 14.41 -48.35
C GLY A 8 -38.86 14.24 -49.04
N GLY A 9 -38.80 14.02 -50.36
CA GLY A 9 -37.55 13.90 -51.16
C GLY A 9 -37.43 14.96 -52.28
N PRO A 10 -36.74 14.72 -53.42
CA PRO A 10 -36.02 13.49 -53.86
C PRO A 10 -34.64 13.74 -54.55
N GLY A 11 -33.93 12.69 -55.03
CA GLY A 11 -32.81 12.84 -55.98
C GLY A 11 -31.85 11.63 -56.18
N THR A 12 -32.16 10.73 -57.11
CA THR A 12 -31.32 9.61 -57.62
C THR A 12 -31.09 9.78 -59.15
N PRO A 13 -30.07 9.21 -59.85
CA PRO A 13 -29.58 7.81 -59.72
C PRO A 13 -28.07 7.50 -60.01
N SER A 14 -27.73 6.20 -59.90
CA SER A 14 -26.49 5.48 -60.34
C SER A 14 -26.32 5.39 -61.88
N PRO A 15 -25.20 4.88 -62.51
CA PRO A 15 -24.34 3.74 -62.07
C PRO A 15 -22.83 3.65 -62.52
N ALA A 16 -22.15 2.55 -62.07
CA ALA A 16 -21.20 1.67 -62.81
C ALA A 16 -19.65 1.90 -62.93
N ARG A 17 -18.94 0.77 -62.71
CA ARG A 17 -17.68 0.22 -63.34
C ARG A 17 -16.25 0.68 -62.94
N SER A 18 -15.35 -0.32 -62.96
CA SER A 18 -13.91 -0.37 -62.63
C SER A 18 -12.96 -0.20 -63.85
N PRO A 19 -11.64 0.06 -63.65
CA PRO A 19 -10.62 -0.92 -64.11
C PRO A 19 -9.25 -1.03 -63.36
N ARG A 20 -8.76 -2.27 -63.23
CA ARG A 20 -7.43 -2.90 -63.59
C ARG A 20 -6.03 -2.22 -63.43
N LEU A 21 -5.14 -2.92 -62.67
CA LEU A 21 -3.75 -3.44 -62.93
C LEU A 21 -2.86 -2.91 -64.09
N PRO A 22 -1.49 -2.90 -64.01
CA PRO A 22 -0.59 -4.10 -63.86
C PRO A 22 0.74 -3.96 -63.04
N LEU A 23 1.31 -5.04 -62.43
CA LEU A 23 2.52 -5.88 -62.79
C LEU A 23 3.90 -5.14 -62.88
N SER A 24 5.09 -5.67 -62.54
CA SER A 24 5.67 -7.02 -62.22
C SER A 24 6.87 -6.90 -61.22
N GLY A 25 7.35 -7.92 -60.47
CA GLY A 25 8.35 -8.97 -60.82
C GLY A 25 9.75 -8.70 -60.20
N VAL A 26 10.32 -9.45 -59.20
CA VAL A 26 10.95 -10.81 -59.21
C VAL A 26 12.40 -10.84 -59.81
N PRO A 27 13.48 -11.54 -59.32
CA PRO A 27 13.82 -12.17 -58.00
C PRO A 27 15.32 -11.93 -57.49
N PRO A 28 16.24 -12.90 -57.11
CA PRO A 28 17.19 -12.84 -55.95
C PRO A 28 18.73 -12.85 -56.38
N PRO A 29 19.80 -13.32 -55.65
CA PRO A 29 19.97 -13.98 -54.31
C PRO A 29 21.21 -13.57 -53.42
N LEU A 30 21.46 -14.39 -52.37
CA LEU A 30 22.55 -14.50 -51.34
C LEU A 30 24.01 -14.68 -51.90
N PRO A 31 25.15 -14.78 -51.13
CA PRO A 31 25.35 -15.19 -49.70
C PRO A 31 26.55 -14.61 -48.86
N GLY A 32 26.78 -15.12 -47.63
CA GLY A 32 28.04 -15.04 -46.81
C GLY A 32 27.82 -14.58 -45.35
N ALA A 33 27.96 -15.41 -44.28
CA ALA A 33 29.19 -15.86 -43.56
C ALA A 33 29.91 -14.72 -42.76
N GLU A 34 30.37 -14.83 -41.50
CA GLU A 34 30.59 -15.99 -40.60
C GLU A 34 30.63 -15.62 -39.08
N ARG A 35 30.92 -16.63 -38.23
CA ARG A 35 31.09 -16.73 -36.75
C ARG A 35 32.14 -15.75 -36.13
N ALA A 36 32.44 -15.63 -34.82
CA ALA A 36 32.20 -16.41 -33.57
C ALA A 36 32.37 -15.48 -32.31
N SER A 37 31.69 -15.67 -31.16
CA SER A 37 32.02 -16.53 -29.97
C SER A 37 32.97 -15.97 -28.89
N SER A 38 32.68 -16.32 -27.62
CA SER A 38 33.56 -16.29 -26.42
C SER A 38 33.86 -14.92 -25.75
N ARG A 39 34.23 -14.81 -24.46
CA ARG A 39 33.91 -15.57 -23.22
C ARG A 39 34.32 -14.70 -22.00
N CYS A 40 33.62 -14.89 -20.88
CA CYS A 40 34.05 -14.83 -19.47
C CYS A 40 35.44 -14.24 -19.11
N GLY A 41 35.46 -13.27 -18.18
CA GLY A 41 36.66 -12.84 -17.44
C GLY A 41 36.26 -12.08 -16.16
N SER A 42 36.66 -12.59 -14.99
CA SER A 42 36.52 -11.96 -13.67
C SER A 42 37.92 -11.70 -13.08
N ILE A 43 38.02 -11.30 -11.80
CA ILE A 43 39.21 -10.78 -11.09
C ILE A 43 39.47 -9.30 -11.45
N GLY A 44 39.74 -8.37 -10.53
CA GLY A 44 39.98 -8.43 -9.08
C GLY A 44 41.28 -7.71 -8.71
N GLY A 45 41.24 -6.73 -7.80
CA GLY A 45 42.44 -5.99 -7.37
C GLY A 45 42.11 -4.68 -6.62
N GLU A 46 42.59 -4.59 -5.38
CA GLU A 46 42.59 -3.38 -4.54
C GLU A 46 43.92 -2.59 -4.68
N GLU A 47 44.07 -1.55 -3.86
CA GLU A 47 45.30 -0.81 -3.48
C GLU A 47 45.69 0.48 -4.26
N ASP A 48 45.11 1.58 -3.76
CA ASP A 48 45.79 2.67 -3.02
C ASP A 48 46.55 3.83 -3.73
N MET A 49 46.63 4.93 -2.97
CA MET A 49 47.35 6.20 -3.14
C MET A 49 46.86 7.25 -4.16
N GLY A 50 46.19 8.27 -3.61
CA GLY A 50 46.94 9.52 -3.33
C GLY A 50 46.65 10.76 -4.19
N ARG A 51 45.94 11.73 -3.58
CA ARG A 51 45.95 13.19 -3.86
C ARG A 51 45.94 13.68 -5.33
N LEU A 52 44.86 14.40 -5.68
CA LEU A 52 44.90 15.88 -5.71
C LEU A 52 43.50 16.48 -5.70
N GLN A 53 43.32 17.58 -4.97
CA GLN A 53 42.04 18.26 -4.78
C GLN A 53 41.91 19.43 -5.75
N HIS A 54 40.71 19.65 -6.28
CA HIS A 54 40.20 21.00 -6.48
C HIS A 54 38.69 21.06 -6.17
N HIS A 55 38.36 21.70 -5.04
CA HIS A 55 36.99 22.01 -4.66
C HIS A 55 36.50 23.29 -5.37
N HIS A 56 35.24 23.30 -5.81
CA HIS A 56 34.39 24.47 -5.61
C HIS A 56 33.39 24.18 -4.48
N ARG A 57 33.24 25.15 -3.56
CA ARG A 57 32.55 24.99 -2.29
C ARG A 57 31.68 26.23 -2.06
N SER A 58 30.35 26.08 -2.13
CA SER A 58 29.44 27.11 -1.63
C SER A 58 29.42 27.08 -0.11
N ARG A 59 29.53 28.26 0.52
CA ARG A 59 29.73 28.40 1.95
C ARG A 59 28.40 28.42 2.71
N SER A 60 28.21 27.46 3.61
CA SER A 60 27.51 27.68 4.87
C SER A 60 28.57 27.66 5.98
N ALA A 61 28.54 28.61 6.91
CA ALA A 61 29.49 28.68 8.01
C ALA A 61 28.79 29.19 9.27
N SER A 62 28.53 28.28 10.19
CA SER A 62 28.43 28.59 11.61
C SER A 62 29.83 28.83 12.17
N SER A 63 29.97 29.79 13.09
CA SER A 63 31.17 29.91 13.92
C SER A 63 30.77 30.08 15.38
N LEU A 64 30.96 29.01 16.17
CA LEU A 64 31.04 29.10 17.62
C LEU A 64 32.32 29.84 18.00
N ALA A 65 32.19 30.86 18.85
CA ALA A 65 33.28 31.41 19.64
C ALA A 65 32.85 31.43 21.10
N ARG A 66 33.65 30.82 21.98
CA ARG A 66 33.48 30.97 23.44
C ARG A 66 34.02 32.33 23.86
N SER A 67 33.21 33.12 24.55
CA SER A 67 33.68 34.11 25.52
C SER A 67 33.00 33.82 26.86
N SER A 68 33.79 33.82 27.93
CA SER A 68 33.32 33.48 29.27
C SER A 68 33.11 34.75 30.09
N GLU A 69 31.85 35.14 30.28
CA GLU A 69 31.50 36.14 31.30
C GLU A 69 30.35 35.63 32.17
N THR A 70 30.66 35.44 33.45
CA THR A 70 29.74 35.00 34.49
C THR A 70 29.10 36.21 35.19
N THR A 71 27.82 36.48 34.96
CA THR A 71 27.02 37.40 35.79
C THR A 71 25.55 36.99 35.89
N THR A 72 25.19 36.46 37.06
CA THR A 72 23.93 36.75 37.78
C THR A 72 22.63 36.93 36.96
N THR A 73 22.07 35.85 36.42
CA THR A 73 20.67 35.80 35.96
C THR A 73 19.83 34.68 36.60
N GLU A 74 20.43 33.83 37.45
CA GLU A 74 19.73 32.81 38.25
C GLU A 74 19.56 33.24 39.72
N LEU A 75 18.53 34.03 40.05
CA LEU A 75 18.13 34.19 41.46
C LEU A 75 16.64 34.50 41.71
N ASP A 76 15.90 35.07 40.77
CA ASP A 76 14.47 35.41 40.96
C ASP A 76 13.49 34.24 40.73
N ALA A 77 13.97 33.08 40.26
CA ALA A 77 13.12 31.89 40.04
C ALA A 77 12.84 31.06 41.31
N ARG A 78 13.28 31.50 42.49
CA ARG A 78 13.17 30.73 43.75
C ARG A 78 12.61 31.55 44.93
N ILE A 79 11.35 32.00 44.86
CA ILE A 79 10.41 32.21 45.99
C ILE A 79 8.95 32.14 45.47
N LEU A 80 8.56 31.02 44.83
CA LEU A 80 7.15 30.64 44.67
C LEU A 80 7.02 29.12 44.80
N GLY A 81 6.38 28.66 45.88
CA GLY A 81 6.27 27.24 46.20
C GLY A 81 5.14 26.53 45.46
N SER A 82 5.43 25.94 44.30
CA SER A 82 4.78 24.71 43.78
C SER A 82 5.53 24.21 42.54
N THR A 83 6.36 23.19 42.70
CA THR A 83 7.47 22.87 41.78
C THR A 83 7.11 21.98 40.57
N ALA A 84 5.83 21.91 40.17
CA ALA A 84 5.38 21.12 39.02
C ALA A 84 4.62 21.92 37.94
N ALA A 85 3.83 22.93 38.34
CA ALA A 85 3.08 23.76 37.38
C ALA A 85 3.97 24.84 36.71
N ALA A 86 4.89 25.43 37.47
CA ALA A 86 5.75 26.51 36.98
C ALA A 86 6.72 26.08 35.86
N SER A 87 7.16 24.82 35.86
CA SER A 87 8.03 24.26 34.81
C SER A 87 7.32 24.01 33.49
N VAL A 88 5.99 23.81 33.50
CA VAL A 88 5.19 23.65 32.27
C VAL A 88 4.87 25.03 31.67
N ALA A 89 4.49 26.00 32.51
CA ALA A 89 4.19 27.37 32.07
C ALA A 89 5.39 28.07 31.39
N ALA A 90 6.63 27.70 31.76
CA ALA A 90 7.83 28.22 31.12
C ALA A 90 8.08 27.70 29.69
N ALA A 91 7.46 26.56 29.30
CA ALA A 91 7.69 25.92 28.00
C ALA A 91 6.73 26.38 26.88
N GLU A 92 5.60 27.02 27.22
CA GLU A 92 4.61 27.55 26.24
C GLU A 92 4.63 29.09 26.12
N ALA A 93 5.68 29.77 26.60
CA ALA A 93 5.75 31.23 26.54
C ALA A 93 5.74 31.76 25.10
N VAL A 94 4.69 32.52 24.72
CA VAL A 94 4.64 33.21 23.43
C VAL A 94 5.61 34.39 23.43
N GLU A 95 6.45 34.47 22.40
CA GLU A 95 7.36 35.60 22.19
C GLU A 95 6.57 36.92 22.00
N CYS A 96 7.17 38.04 22.40
CA CYS A 96 6.51 39.34 22.28
C CYS A 96 6.53 39.80 20.82
N PRO A 97 5.38 40.10 20.19
CA PRO A 97 5.29 40.47 18.77
C PRO A 97 6.01 41.77 18.44
N PHE A 98 6.29 42.60 19.45
CA PHE A 98 6.96 43.89 19.31
C PHE A 98 8.49 43.80 19.39
N GLY A 99 9.04 42.59 19.57
CA GLY A 99 10.46 42.36 19.78
C GLY A 99 10.93 42.65 21.21
N GLY A 100 12.25 42.80 21.35
CA GLY A 100 12.92 43.26 22.57
C GLY A 100 13.65 44.58 22.34
N VAL A 101 14.14 45.17 23.42
CA VAL A 101 14.92 46.42 23.41
C VAL A 101 16.29 46.13 24.02
N ASP A 102 17.36 46.40 23.27
CA ASP A 102 18.70 45.91 23.60
C ASP A 102 19.33 46.68 24.78
N GLY A 103 19.50 45.98 25.90
CA GLY A 103 20.06 46.54 27.12
C GLY A 103 19.05 47.16 28.08
N LEU A 104 17.74 46.94 27.89
CA LEU A 104 16.71 47.21 28.91
C LEU A 104 15.95 45.93 29.27
N SER A 105 15.94 45.59 30.57
CA SER A 105 15.17 44.46 31.06
C SER A 105 13.66 44.75 31.16
N ARG A 106 12.84 43.70 31.20
CA ARG A 106 11.38 43.82 31.39
C ARG A 106 11.00 44.51 32.71
N ALA A 107 11.87 44.46 33.74
CA ALA A 107 11.66 45.17 34.99
C ALA A 107 11.89 46.69 34.85
N GLU A 108 12.91 47.09 34.09
CA GLU A 108 13.28 48.49 33.86
C GLU A 108 12.31 49.19 32.90
N LEU A 109 11.79 48.47 31.90
CA LEU A 109 10.69 48.95 31.04
C LEU A 109 9.40 49.15 31.84
N ARG A 110 9.07 48.23 32.76
CA ARG A 110 7.92 48.36 33.66
C ARG A 110 8.08 49.57 34.60
N GLU A 111 9.26 49.76 35.19
CA GLU A 111 9.51 50.96 36.01
C GLU A 111 9.45 52.26 35.18
N ALA A 112 9.97 52.25 33.94
CA ALA A 112 9.88 53.41 33.03
C ALA A 112 8.44 53.75 32.64
N ALA A 113 7.63 52.73 32.40
CA ALA A 113 6.22 52.89 32.08
C ALA A 113 5.43 53.48 33.27
N TYR A 114 5.75 53.07 34.50
CA TYR A 114 5.21 53.72 35.71
C TYR A 114 5.68 55.17 35.87
N GLU A 115 6.95 55.46 35.58
CA GLU A 115 7.50 56.83 35.62
C GLU A 115 6.73 57.76 34.66
N VAL A 116 6.49 57.31 33.42
CA VAL A 116 5.66 58.04 32.43
C VAL A 116 4.22 58.20 32.92
N PHE A 117 3.58 57.12 33.37
CA PHE A 117 2.21 57.14 33.91
C PHE A 117 2.04 58.15 35.05
N PHE A 118 2.96 58.16 36.01
CA PHE A 118 2.91 59.05 37.16
C PHE A 118 3.09 60.53 36.75
N MET A 119 3.96 60.80 35.78
CA MET A 119 4.14 62.14 35.18
C MET A 119 2.87 62.60 34.45
N SER A 120 2.35 61.78 33.54
CA SER A 120 1.16 62.09 32.74
C SER A 120 -0.10 62.29 33.59
N CYS A 121 -0.28 61.48 34.64
CA CYS A 121 -1.43 61.61 35.54
C CYS A 121 -1.50 62.95 36.29
N ARG A 122 -0.36 63.65 36.42
CA ARG A 122 -0.25 64.91 37.16
C ARG A 122 -0.49 66.16 36.30
N ALA A 123 -0.04 66.17 35.05
CA ALA A 123 -0.07 67.39 34.22
C ALA A 123 -1.49 67.90 33.92
N ALA A 124 -2.49 67.01 33.95
CA ALA A 124 -3.89 67.30 33.63
C ALA A 124 -4.72 67.91 34.78
N GLY A 125 -4.11 68.29 35.91
CA GLY A 125 -4.80 68.70 37.16
C GLY A 125 -5.59 70.02 37.15
N GLY A 126 -6.20 70.42 36.04
CA GLY A 126 -6.91 71.69 35.87
C GLY A 126 -8.42 71.69 36.17
N ARG A 127 -9.07 70.53 36.31
CA ARG A 127 -10.50 70.43 36.69
C ARG A 127 -10.74 69.25 37.65
N GLY A 128 -11.17 69.59 38.87
CA GLY A 128 -11.89 68.73 39.83
C GLY A 128 -11.59 67.23 39.83
N GLY A 129 -10.36 66.81 40.14
CA GLY A 129 -9.98 65.39 40.13
C GLY A 129 -8.51 65.12 40.43
N GLY A 130 -7.95 65.82 41.41
CA GLY A 130 -6.55 65.62 41.81
C GLY A 130 -6.30 64.28 42.50
N LEU A 131 -5.16 63.66 42.23
CA LEU A 131 -4.65 62.52 43.02
C LEU A 131 -4.42 62.98 44.47
N ASN A 132 -5.36 62.66 45.34
CA ASN A 132 -5.42 63.20 46.70
C ASN A 132 -4.44 62.47 47.65
N TYR A 133 -3.16 62.82 47.53
CA TYR A 133 -2.03 62.02 48.03
C TYR A 133 -1.38 62.53 49.34
N TYR A 134 -1.99 63.46 50.09
CA TYR A 134 -1.40 64.00 51.32
C TYR A 134 -2.34 64.02 52.54
N PRO A 135 -1.90 63.54 53.71
CA PRO A 135 -2.49 63.87 55.00
C PRO A 135 -1.85 65.16 55.54
N ALA A 136 -2.66 66.18 55.84
CA ALA A 136 -2.22 67.35 56.59
C ALA A 136 -2.64 67.20 58.05
N GLY A 137 -1.67 66.97 58.94
CA GLY A 137 -1.85 67.22 60.36
C GLY A 137 -1.60 68.70 60.64
N GLY A 138 -2.60 69.41 61.14
CA GLY A 138 -2.52 70.84 61.44
C GLY A 138 -3.82 71.30 62.09
N ASP A 139 -3.76 71.58 63.39
CA ASP A 139 -4.91 71.95 64.21
C ASP A 139 -5.31 73.41 63.96
N SER A 140 -6.51 73.64 63.43
CA SER A 140 -7.21 74.94 63.40
C SER A 140 -8.66 74.74 62.93
N GLY A 141 -9.62 75.14 63.76
CA GLY A 141 -11.04 75.04 63.44
C GLY A 141 -11.52 76.06 62.42
N GLY A 142 -12.51 75.69 61.62
CA GLY A 142 -13.18 76.56 60.66
C GLY A 142 -14.32 75.84 59.97
N ASP A 143 -15.57 76.14 60.37
CA ASP A 143 -16.77 75.65 59.71
C ASP A 143 -16.84 76.15 58.26
N TRP A 144 -16.92 75.24 57.28
CA TRP A 144 -17.68 75.47 56.05
C TRP A 144 -18.02 74.17 55.32
N SER A 145 -19.29 73.76 55.37
CA SER A 145 -19.83 72.75 54.46
C SER A 145 -20.46 73.42 53.24
N PRO A 146 -20.37 72.82 52.05
CA PRO A 146 -21.39 72.95 51.03
C PRO A 146 -22.06 71.59 50.74
N THR A 147 -23.34 71.53 51.08
CA THR A 147 -24.27 70.41 50.83
C THR A 147 -24.58 70.27 49.34
N ILE A 148 -24.60 69.04 48.80
CA ILE A 148 -25.34 68.73 47.56
C ILE A 148 -26.19 67.47 47.76
N GLY A 149 -27.51 67.66 47.66
CA GLY A 149 -28.47 66.71 47.09
C GLY A 149 -28.59 65.32 47.70
N ALA A 150 -29.41 65.16 48.73
CA ALA A 150 -29.93 63.85 49.14
C ALA A 150 -31.37 63.65 48.63
N GLY A 151 -31.68 62.47 48.08
CA GLY A 151 -33.06 62.00 47.90
C GLY A 151 -33.26 60.96 46.78
N PRO A 152 -34.10 59.92 46.95
CA PRO A 152 -34.61 59.31 48.19
C PRO A 152 -34.22 57.83 48.36
N ARG A 153 -34.39 57.31 49.59
CA ARG A 153 -34.13 55.91 49.98
C ARG A 153 -35.10 54.91 49.33
N GLY A 154 -34.61 53.70 49.04
CA GLY A 154 -35.45 52.50 48.96
C GLY A 154 -34.69 51.23 48.53
N GLY A 155 -34.75 50.17 49.35
CA GLY A 155 -34.44 48.80 48.91
C GLY A 155 -33.05 48.24 49.27
N THR A 156 -33.06 47.14 50.02
CA THR A 156 -31.92 46.24 50.27
C THR A 156 -31.33 45.65 48.99
N GLY A 157 -30.00 45.71 48.85
CA GLY A 157 -29.24 44.97 47.85
C GLY A 157 -27.77 45.39 47.84
N MET A 158 -26.88 44.53 48.34
CA MET A 158 -25.42 44.77 48.26
C MET A 158 -24.96 44.47 46.82
N ASN A 159 -25.28 45.37 45.89
CA ASN A 159 -24.88 45.24 44.49
C ASN A 159 -23.35 45.36 44.40
N VAL A 160 -22.68 44.25 44.13
CA VAL A 160 -21.30 44.24 43.64
C VAL A 160 -21.31 45.02 42.33
N VAL A 161 -20.72 46.22 42.34
CA VAL A 161 -20.57 47.05 41.14
C VAL A 161 -19.55 46.38 40.23
N SER A 162 -20.02 45.51 39.33
CA SER A 162 -19.18 44.92 38.31
C SER A 162 -18.70 46.00 37.34
N SER A 163 -17.39 46.09 37.15
CA SER A 163 -16.74 47.00 36.19
C SER A 163 -17.41 46.91 34.81
N ARG A 164 -17.47 48.04 34.11
CA ARG A 164 -18.00 48.15 32.74
C ARG A 164 -17.15 47.31 31.78
N VAL A 165 -15.83 47.43 31.86
CA VAL A 165 -14.89 46.63 31.05
C VAL A 165 -15.03 45.14 31.35
N LYS A 166 -15.12 44.74 32.63
CA LYS A 166 -15.38 43.32 32.97
C LYS A 166 -16.66 42.78 32.35
N ARG A 167 -17.75 43.55 32.41
CA ARG A 167 -19.05 43.16 31.83
C ARG A 167 -19.01 43.09 30.31
N ALA A 168 -18.33 44.03 29.65
CA ALA A 168 -18.17 44.06 28.19
C ALA A 168 -17.36 42.87 27.68
N LEU A 169 -16.32 42.45 28.42
CA LEU A 169 -15.41 41.37 28.06
C LEU A 169 -15.80 39.99 28.64
N GLY A 170 -16.98 39.87 29.26
CA GLY A 170 -17.46 38.60 29.84
C GLY A 170 -16.68 38.09 31.06
N LEU A 171 -15.82 38.92 31.66
CA LEU A 171 -14.93 38.55 32.75
C LEU A 171 -15.66 38.42 34.10
N LYS A 172 -15.37 37.36 34.86
CA LYS A 172 -15.92 37.14 36.20
C LYS A 172 -15.52 38.25 37.19
N ALA A 173 -16.50 38.71 37.98
CA ALA A 173 -16.23 39.57 39.14
C ALA A 173 -15.56 38.77 40.27
N ARG A 174 -14.67 39.40 41.03
CA ARG A 174 -14.01 38.74 42.16
C ARG A 174 -15.06 38.31 43.19
N ARG A 175 -15.06 37.04 43.62
CA ARG A 175 -15.88 36.62 44.75
C ARG A 175 -15.33 37.30 46.00
N ALA A 176 -16.08 38.25 46.56
CA ALA A 176 -15.71 38.92 47.79
C ALA A 176 -15.52 37.88 48.90
N SER A 177 -14.27 37.74 49.37
CA SER A 177 -13.97 36.93 50.54
C SER A 177 -14.61 37.57 51.76
N GLN A 178 -15.54 36.86 52.40
CA GLN A 178 -16.11 37.29 53.67
C GLN A 178 -14.96 37.50 54.67
N PRO A 179 -14.96 38.59 55.46
CA PRO A 179 -14.04 38.71 56.57
C PRO A 179 -14.41 37.65 57.61
N THR A 180 -13.61 36.57 57.69
CA THR A 180 -13.71 35.54 58.72
C THR A 180 -13.41 36.16 60.08
N THR A 181 -14.46 36.63 60.73
CA THR A 181 -14.43 36.90 62.17
C THR A 181 -14.16 35.57 62.86
N VAL A 182 -12.96 35.42 63.43
CA VAL A 182 -12.55 34.25 64.20
C VAL A 182 -13.37 34.22 65.50
N ARG A 183 -14.56 33.65 65.43
CA ARG A 183 -15.36 33.23 66.59
C ARG A 183 -14.93 31.83 67.00
N SER A 184 -13.82 31.76 67.73
CA SER A 184 -13.45 30.56 68.49
C SER A 184 -14.39 30.39 69.68
N SER A 185 -15.47 29.63 69.49
CA SER A 185 -16.40 29.24 70.54
C SER A 185 -15.94 27.96 71.25
N THR A 186 -15.02 28.08 72.19
CA THR A 186 -14.76 27.05 73.21
C THR A 186 -15.44 27.48 74.52
N SER A 187 -16.42 26.69 74.95
CA SER A 187 -17.14 26.91 76.20
C SER A 187 -16.42 26.26 77.39
N ALA A 188 -15.93 27.08 78.32
CA ALA A 188 -15.77 26.70 79.72
C ALA A 188 -15.63 27.94 80.63
N SER A 189 -16.18 27.82 81.84
CA SER A 189 -16.01 28.61 83.06
C SER A 189 -14.63 29.31 83.23
N SER A 190 -14.50 30.45 83.92
CA SER A 190 -14.96 30.66 85.31
C SER A 190 -15.11 32.13 85.73
N ALA A 191 -15.88 32.35 86.82
CA ALA A 191 -15.95 33.60 87.59
C ALA A 191 -14.87 33.62 88.72
N PRO A 192 -14.68 34.72 89.51
CA PRO A 192 -13.35 35.30 89.70
C PRO A 192 -12.71 35.14 91.09
N GLY A 193 -11.40 35.41 91.20
CA GLY A 193 -10.67 35.36 92.48
C GLY A 193 -9.33 36.12 92.55
N SER A 194 -9.39 37.35 93.05
CA SER A 194 -8.40 38.06 93.89
C SER A 194 -6.97 38.45 93.38
N PRO A 195 -6.32 39.47 93.98
CA PRO A 195 -5.15 40.17 93.41
C PRO A 195 -3.81 39.95 94.16
N GLY A 196 -2.66 40.24 93.53
CA GLY A 196 -1.34 40.00 94.15
C GLY A 196 -0.08 40.60 93.47
N TRP A 197 0.11 41.93 93.59
CA TRP A 197 1.40 42.65 93.82
C TRP A 197 2.68 42.40 92.97
N MET A 198 3.18 43.51 92.40
CA MET A 198 4.60 43.98 92.20
C MET A 198 5.72 42.95 91.89
N ARG A 199 6.64 43.20 90.94
CA ARG A 199 7.53 44.38 90.87
C ARG A 199 8.15 44.56 89.46
N ALA A 200 8.56 45.78 89.12
CA ALA A 200 9.01 46.19 87.79
C ALA A 200 10.49 45.87 87.46
N VAL A 201 10.87 45.96 86.17
CA VAL A 201 11.88 46.93 85.65
C VAL A 201 12.01 46.86 84.10
N ARG A 202 11.61 47.97 83.44
CA ARG A 202 12.24 48.65 82.27
C ARG A 202 12.02 48.21 80.81
N ASP A 203 11.28 49.08 80.11
CA ASP A 203 11.44 49.61 78.74
C ASP A 203 11.76 48.68 77.56
N GLN A 204 10.71 48.11 76.96
CA GLN A 204 10.53 48.09 75.50
C GLN A 204 9.07 48.43 75.18
N ALA A 205 8.82 49.36 74.25
CA ALA A 205 7.47 49.75 73.85
C ALA A 205 6.96 48.85 72.70
N PRO A 206 5.92 48.02 72.88
CA PRO A 206 5.35 47.19 71.81
C PRO A 206 4.36 47.98 70.95
N GLY A 207 4.13 47.50 69.72
CA GLY A 207 3.32 48.19 68.72
C GLY A 207 1.83 48.37 69.08
N SER A 208 1.22 49.40 68.50
CA SER A 208 -0.20 49.68 68.60
C SER A 208 -1.06 48.72 67.73
N PRO A 209 -2.29 48.37 68.15
CA PRO A 209 -3.15 47.47 67.38
C PRO A 209 -3.65 48.11 66.09
N GLY A 210 -3.85 47.27 65.06
CA GLY A 210 -4.12 47.68 63.69
C GLY A 210 -5.19 48.75 63.49
N LYS A 211 -4.80 49.87 62.88
CA LYS A 211 -5.72 50.66 62.06
C LYS A 211 -6.21 49.78 60.90
N PRO A 212 -7.50 49.81 60.53
CA PRO A 212 -7.94 49.22 59.27
C PRO A 212 -7.17 49.89 58.13
N ARG A 213 -6.57 49.09 57.25
CA ARG A 213 -5.94 49.63 56.02
C ARG A 213 -7.03 50.34 55.24
N ARG A 214 -6.81 51.64 54.96
CA ARG A 214 -7.63 52.41 54.02
C ARG A 214 -7.63 51.67 52.67
N PRO A 215 -8.75 51.69 51.91
CA PRO A 215 -8.72 51.27 50.51
C PRO A 215 -7.58 51.96 49.78
N MET A 216 -6.78 51.20 49.04
CA MET A 216 -5.66 51.75 48.28
C MET A 216 -6.19 52.68 47.19
N THR A 217 -5.49 53.78 46.92
CA THR A 217 -5.82 54.61 45.75
C THR A 217 -5.43 53.89 44.46
N SER A 218 -6.09 54.17 43.34
CA SER A 218 -5.80 53.53 42.04
C SER A 218 -4.35 53.75 41.59
N ALA A 219 -3.69 54.82 42.05
CA ALA A 219 -2.24 55.04 41.87
C ALA A 219 -1.36 54.16 42.77
N GLU A 220 -1.77 53.87 44.01
CA GLU A 220 -1.10 52.89 44.88
C GLU A 220 -1.24 51.46 44.32
N ILE A 221 -2.42 51.13 43.79
CA ILE A 221 -2.68 49.87 43.07
C ILE A 221 -1.74 49.76 41.87
N MET A 222 -1.70 50.78 40.99
CA MET A 222 -0.80 50.81 39.84
C MET A 222 0.67 50.61 40.25
N ARG A 223 1.15 51.32 41.28
CA ARG A 223 2.52 51.17 41.78
C ARG A 223 2.81 49.74 42.23
N GLN A 224 1.91 49.14 43.01
CA GLN A 224 2.06 47.77 43.51
C GLN A 224 2.07 46.77 42.34
N GLN A 225 1.16 46.92 41.39
CA GLN A 225 1.04 46.06 40.21
C GLN A 225 2.27 46.14 39.29
N MET A 226 2.76 47.36 39.06
CA MET A 226 4.01 47.63 38.35
C MET A 226 5.26 47.26 39.17
N ARG A 227 5.09 46.68 40.38
CA ARG A 227 6.13 46.26 41.32
C ARG A 227 7.22 47.33 41.56
N VAL A 228 6.82 48.59 41.62
CA VAL A 228 7.73 49.72 41.84
C VAL A 228 7.98 49.91 43.33
N ALA A 229 9.25 49.97 43.72
CA ALA A 229 9.66 50.08 45.11
C ALA A 229 9.18 51.41 45.73
N ASP A 230 8.78 51.39 47.00
CA ASP A 230 8.39 52.61 47.73
C ASP A 230 9.51 53.68 47.72
N GLN A 231 10.78 53.25 47.65
CA GLN A 231 11.93 54.14 47.55
C GLN A 231 12.02 54.84 46.18
N SER A 232 11.88 54.12 45.06
CA SER A 232 11.95 54.74 43.73
C SER A 232 10.72 55.60 43.44
N ASP A 233 9.52 55.18 43.87
CA ASP A 233 8.31 56.02 43.84
C ASP A 233 8.46 57.29 44.69
N ALA A 234 9.03 57.20 45.91
CA ALA A 234 9.29 58.37 46.74
C ALA A 234 10.30 59.34 46.10
N ARG A 235 11.37 58.82 45.47
CA ARG A 235 12.35 59.63 44.71
C ARG A 235 11.68 60.33 43.53
N LEU A 236 10.92 59.59 42.71
CA LEU A 236 10.17 60.12 41.57
C LEU A 236 9.19 61.22 42.01
N ARG A 237 8.36 60.94 43.02
CA ARG A 237 7.39 61.89 43.58
C ARG A 237 8.09 63.14 44.11
N LYS A 238 9.13 63.01 44.94
CA LYS A 238 9.89 64.14 45.49
C LYS A 238 10.52 65.00 44.38
N THR A 239 11.14 64.37 43.38
CA THR A 239 11.78 65.06 42.26
C THR A 239 10.75 65.81 41.42
N LEU A 240 9.72 65.13 40.90
CA LEU A 240 8.68 65.79 40.09
C LEU A 240 7.89 66.83 40.91
N MET A 241 7.71 66.65 42.22
CA MET A 241 7.18 67.70 43.10
C MET A 241 8.10 68.91 43.08
N ARG A 242 9.39 68.76 43.38
CA ARG A 242 10.36 69.87 43.42
C ARG A 242 10.52 70.61 42.08
N THR A 243 10.46 69.90 40.94
CA THR A 243 10.77 70.47 39.62
C THR A 243 9.61 71.14 38.92
N LEU A 244 8.37 70.68 39.15
CA LEU A 244 7.17 71.24 38.53
C LEU A 244 6.41 72.24 39.43
N ILE A 245 6.88 72.53 40.65
CA ILE A 245 6.37 73.66 41.44
C ILE A 245 6.71 74.96 40.69
N GLY A 246 5.70 75.55 40.04
CA GLY A 246 5.82 76.72 39.16
C GLY A 246 5.55 76.46 37.67
N GLN A 247 5.40 75.20 37.22
CA GLN A 247 5.02 74.85 35.84
C GLN A 247 3.63 74.21 35.73
N VAL A 248 2.71 74.62 36.62
CA VAL A 248 1.30 74.17 36.61
C VAL A 248 0.63 74.72 35.34
N GLY A 249 0.42 73.85 34.34
CA GLY A 249 -0.20 74.19 33.05
C GLY A 249 0.60 73.78 31.81
N LYS A 250 1.87 73.35 31.94
CA LYS A 250 2.56 72.68 30.82
C LYS A 250 2.03 71.25 30.67
N LYS A 251 1.74 70.87 29.42
CA LYS A 251 1.27 69.52 29.09
C LYS A 251 2.36 68.47 29.31
N ALA A 252 1.97 67.24 29.68
CA ALA A 252 2.87 66.10 29.89
C ALA A 252 3.75 65.81 28.66
N GLU A 253 3.18 65.92 27.46
CA GLU A 253 3.83 65.76 26.15
C GLU A 253 4.95 66.77 25.84
N THR A 254 5.31 67.64 26.79
CA THR A 254 6.42 68.61 26.66
C THR A 254 7.62 68.28 27.54
N ILE A 255 7.57 67.17 28.30
CA ILE A 255 8.59 66.78 29.28
C ILE A 255 9.33 65.53 28.79
N ILE A 256 10.62 65.68 28.48
CA ILE A 256 11.53 64.56 28.24
C ILE A 256 11.90 63.97 29.60
N LEU A 257 11.12 63.01 30.06
CA LEU A 257 11.16 62.54 31.45
C LEU A 257 12.55 62.00 31.87
N PRO A 258 13.24 61.13 31.10
CA PRO A 258 14.56 60.64 31.50
C PRO A 258 15.60 61.74 31.64
N LEU A 259 15.57 62.75 30.75
CA LEU A 259 16.48 63.89 30.81
C LEU A 259 16.23 64.73 32.08
N GLU A 260 14.98 65.03 32.42
CA GLU A 260 14.69 65.79 33.64
C GLU A 260 15.00 65.00 34.92
N LEU A 261 14.84 63.67 34.93
CA LEU A 261 15.28 62.87 36.08
C LEU A 261 16.81 62.92 36.23
N LEU A 262 17.57 62.74 35.14
CA LEU A 262 19.05 62.87 35.11
C LEU A 262 19.55 64.25 35.58
N ARG A 263 18.82 65.34 35.31
CA ARG A 263 19.21 66.71 35.73
C ARG A 263 19.03 66.97 37.23
N GLN A 264 18.24 66.16 37.93
CA GLN A 264 17.59 66.58 39.18
C GLN A 264 17.89 65.65 40.36
N LEU A 265 18.01 64.36 40.08
CA LEU A 265 18.51 63.36 41.02
C LEU A 265 20.04 63.39 41.01
N LYS A 266 20.64 63.28 42.20
CA LYS A 266 22.09 63.21 42.39
C LYS A 266 22.45 61.95 43.13
N LEU A 267 23.74 61.58 43.15
CA LEU A 267 24.27 60.46 43.94
C LEU A 267 23.77 60.44 45.41
N ALA A 268 23.54 61.61 46.03
CA ALA A 268 23.02 61.72 47.39
C ALA A 268 21.54 61.30 47.58
N ASP A 269 20.81 61.03 46.50
CA ASP A 269 19.44 60.49 46.53
C ASP A 269 19.41 58.94 46.40
N PHE A 270 20.57 58.27 46.31
CA PHE A 270 20.72 56.81 46.13
C PHE A 270 21.45 56.17 47.32
N THR A 271 21.33 54.84 47.48
CA THR A 271 21.95 54.13 48.61
C THR A 271 23.44 53.85 48.37
N ASP A 272 23.83 53.59 47.12
CA ASP A 272 25.21 53.42 46.70
C ASP A 272 25.50 54.00 45.30
N SER A 273 26.78 54.04 44.92
CA SER A 273 27.23 54.60 43.64
C SER A 273 27.00 53.67 42.44
N GLY A 274 26.74 52.38 42.66
CA GLY A 274 26.40 51.40 41.65
C GLY A 274 24.93 51.51 41.23
N GLU A 275 24.00 51.59 42.20
CA GLU A 275 22.57 51.87 42.00
C GLU A 275 22.40 53.14 41.16
N HIS A 276 23.10 54.21 41.53
CA HIS A 276 23.10 55.47 40.78
C HIS A 276 23.62 55.32 39.34
N HIS A 277 24.71 54.57 39.12
CA HIS A 277 25.29 54.38 37.78
C HIS A 277 24.40 53.50 36.89
N GLN A 278 23.86 52.40 37.43
CA GLN A 278 22.92 51.53 36.72
C GLN A 278 21.64 52.29 36.34
N TRP A 279 21.08 53.06 37.28
CA TRP A 279 19.94 53.94 37.01
C TRP A 279 20.26 55.00 35.94
N GLN A 280 21.44 55.65 35.99
CA GLN A 280 21.86 56.59 34.93
C GLN A 280 21.92 55.90 33.56
N ARG A 281 22.50 54.70 33.46
CA ARG A 281 22.54 53.93 32.20
C ARG A 281 21.13 53.59 31.70
N ARG A 282 20.22 53.14 32.57
CA ARG A 282 18.79 52.90 32.23
C ARG A 282 18.14 54.14 31.61
N GLN A 283 18.32 55.32 32.20
CA GLN A 283 17.74 56.57 31.69
C GLN A 283 18.38 57.02 30.36
N LEU A 284 19.69 56.81 30.17
CA LEU A 284 20.36 57.07 28.89
C LEU A 284 19.93 56.08 27.79
N LYS A 285 19.75 54.79 28.14
CA LYS A 285 19.24 53.76 27.22
C LYS A 285 17.82 54.05 26.77
N LEU A 286 16.91 54.43 27.68
CA LEU A 286 15.55 54.87 27.31
C LEU A 286 15.56 56.03 26.29
N LEU A 287 16.53 56.95 26.40
CA LEU A 287 16.71 58.04 25.44
C LEU A 287 17.33 57.57 24.11
N GLU A 288 18.30 56.65 24.12
CA GLU A 288 18.86 56.05 22.91
C GLU A 288 17.77 55.36 22.08
N GLU A 289 16.95 54.57 22.75
CA GLU A 289 15.88 53.79 22.15
C GLU A 289 14.83 54.70 21.51
N GLY A 290 14.31 55.69 22.24
CA GLY A 290 13.27 56.57 21.73
C GLY A 290 13.74 57.63 20.72
N LEU A 291 15.00 58.08 20.80
CA LEU A 291 15.48 59.22 20.00
C LEU A 291 16.43 58.85 18.85
N ILE A 292 17.04 57.65 18.88
CA ILE A 292 18.09 57.26 17.92
C ILE A 292 17.76 55.95 17.21
N LEU A 293 17.32 54.93 17.93
CA LEU A 293 17.05 53.61 17.36
C LEU A 293 15.63 53.51 16.80
N HIS A 294 14.65 54.03 17.54
CA HIS A 294 13.23 53.97 17.22
C HIS A 294 12.51 55.34 17.28
N PRO A 295 13.01 56.38 16.57
CA PRO A 295 12.35 57.68 16.52
C PRO A 295 11.08 57.61 15.66
N SER A 296 10.01 58.31 16.08
CA SER A 296 8.79 58.47 15.26
C SER A 296 9.03 59.27 13.97
N LEU A 297 10.02 60.16 13.97
CA LEU A 297 10.45 60.94 12.80
C LEU A 297 11.80 60.43 12.27
N PRO A 298 11.92 60.05 10.98
CA PRO A 298 13.13 59.42 10.43
C PRO A 298 14.38 60.31 10.59
N LEU A 299 15.52 59.70 10.90
CA LEU A 299 16.82 60.37 11.07
C LEU A 299 17.67 60.27 9.81
N ASP A 300 18.46 61.30 9.54
CA ASP A 300 19.57 61.24 8.59
C ASP A 300 20.78 60.53 9.22
N ARG A 301 21.56 59.80 8.40
CA ARG A 301 22.71 59.00 8.82
C ARG A 301 23.89 59.84 9.32
N LEU A 302 23.93 61.14 8.99
CA LEU A 302 24.98 62.08 9.36
C LEU A 302 24.56 63.10 10.43
N ASN A 303 23.50 62.82 11.19
CA ASN A 303 22.93 63.75 12.16
C ASN A 303 23.87 63.97 13.38
N ALA A 304 24.53 65.13 13.47
CA ALA A 304 25.57 65.42 14.47
C ALA A 304 25.13 65.25 15.95
N PRO A 305 23.91 65.68 16.37
CA PRO A 305 23.33 65.30 17.67
C PRO A 305 23.37 63.79 18.00
N VAL A 306 23.15 62.91 17.02
CA VAL A 306 23.18 61.45 17.23
C VAL A 306 24.59 60.95 17.54
N LEU A 307 25.59 61.46 16.81
CA LEU A 307 27.00 61.11 17.06
C LEU A 307 27.44 61.59 18.45
N ARG A 308 27.15 62.85 18.77
CA ARG A 308 27.47 63.45 20.08
C ARG A 308 26.80 62.72 21.25
N PHE A 309 25.55 62.25 21.06
CA PHE A 309 24.85 61.45 22.07
C PHE A 309 25.51 60.08 22.26
N ARG A 310 25.85 59.36 21.18
CA ARG A 310 26.53 58.05 21.24
C ARG A 310 27.91 58.13 21.90
N GLU A 311 28.68 59.20 21.65
CA GLU A 311 29.96 59.46 22.34
C GLU A 311 29.76 59.58 23.86
N ILE A 312 28.73 60.31 24.30
CA ILE A 312 28.39 60.46 25.72
C ILE A 312 27.95 59.13 26.33
N MET A 313 27.21 58.30 25.59
CA MET A 313 26.83 56.96 26.05
C MET A 313 28.02 56.03 26.23
N GLN A 314 28.95 55.98 25.27
CA GLN A 314 30.17 55.17 25.39
C GLN A 314 31.02 55.59 26.61
N ALA A 315 31.05 56.87 26.94
CA ALA A 315 31.65 57.35 28.18
C ALA A 315 30.86 56.92 29.43
N ALA A 316 29.51 56.98 29.37
CA ALA A 316 28.61 56.56 30.45
C ALA A 316 28.65 55.05 30.72
N ASP A 317 28.97 54.24 29.71
CA ASP A 317 29.17 52.79 29.86
C ASP A 317 30.43 52.47 30.68
N VAL A 318 31.43 53.34 30.71
CA VAL A 318 32.63 53.15 31.56
C VAL A 318 32.43 53.74 32.95
N ARG A 319 31.78 54.90 33.10
CA ARG A 319 31.63 55.60 34.39
C ARG A 319 30.37 56.48 34.44
N ALA A 320 29.77 56.60 35.61
CA ALA A 320 28.68 57.54 35.87
C ALA A 320 29.00 58.98 35.40
N ILE A 321 28.05 59.62 34.72
CA ILE A 321 28.19 60.98 34.21
C ILE A 321 28.00 62.03 35.33
N ASP A 322 28.76 63.11 35.29
CA ASP A 322 28.55 64.26 36.19
C ASP A 322 27.31 65.04 35.75
N THR A 323 26.28 65.05 36.60
CA THR A 323 25.01 65.79 36.40
C THR A 323 25.03 67.20 37.00
N GLY A 324 26.20 67.68 37.46
CA GLY A 324 26.39 69.03 37.97
C GLY A 324 26.07 70.13 36.96
N LYS A 325 25.60 71.29 37.43
CA LYS A 325 25.24 72.44 36.56
C LYS A 325 26.41 73.00 35.73
N ALA A 326 27.65 72.73 36.14
CA ALA A 326 28.86 73.13 35.44
C ALA A 326 29.36 72.08 34.43
N SER A 327 28.79 70.87 34.42
CA SER A 327 29.22 69.75 33.58
C SER A 327 29.00 70.01 32.09
N ASP A 328 30.09 70.01 31.33
CA ASP A 328 30.05 70.16 29.87
C ASP A 328 29.44 68.93 29.18
N THR A 329 29.64 67.72 29.74
CA THR A 329 29.01 66.50 29.23
C THR A 329 27.50 66.51 29.44
N MET A 330 27.02 67.03 30.59
CA MET A 330 25.58 67.15 30.84
C MET A 330 24.94 68.21 29.94
N ARG A 331 25.64 69.33 29.66
CA ARG A 331 25.17 70.34 28.70
C ARG A 331 25.10 69.78 27.28
N ALA A 332 26.16 69.09 26.85
CA ALA A 332 26.22 68.40 25.56
C ALA A 332 25.09 67.37 25.39
N LEU A 333 24.77 66.61 26.44
CA LEU A 333 23.64 65.68 26.48
C LEU A 333 22.30 66.40 26.35
N CYS A 334 22.07 67.46 27.13
CA CYS A 334 20.86 68.28 27.03
C CYS A 334 20.66 68.85 25.62
N ASP A 335 21.71 69.43 25.02
CA ASP A 335 21.66 70.01 23.67
C ASP A 335 21.28 68.94 22.63
N ALA A 336 21.93 67.76 22.70
CA ALA A 336 21.68 66.67 21.76
C ALA A 336 20.26 66.09 21.91
N VAL A 337 19.82 65.83 23.14
CA VAL A 337 18.48 65.28 23.42
C VAL A 337 17.38 66.26 23.02
N LEU A 338 17.52 67.56 23.32
CA LEU A 338 16.53 68.57 22.92
C LEU A 338 16.48 68.72 21.40
N ALA A 339 17.62 68.69 20.71
CA ALA A 339 17.68 68.74 19.24
C ALA A 339 17.10 67.50 18.55
N LEU A 340 17.08 66.34 19.21
CA LEU A 340 16.47 65.11 18.69
C LEU A 340 14.96 65.04 18.98
N ALA A 341 14.53 65.44 20.18
CA ALA A 341 13.15 65.27 20.63
C ALA A 341 12.18 66.35 20.07
N TRP A 342 12.66 67.56 19.79
CA TRP A 342 11.83 68.67 19.29
C TRP A 342 11.91 68.87 17.78
N ARG A 343 12.14 67.78 17.04
CA ARG A 343 12.16 67.79 15.57
C ARG A 343 10.74 67.92 15.02
N SER A 344 10.58 68.58 13.89
CA SER A 344 9.30 68.69 13.19
C SER A 344 9.41 68.07 11.80
N ALA A 345 8.33 67.46 11.32
CA ALA A 345 8.30 66.80 10.02
C ALA A 345 8.34 67.85 8.87
N PRO A 346 8.95 67.54 7.71
CA PRO A 346 9.00 68.47 6.59
C PRO A 346 7.59 68.83 6.09
N GLY A 347 7.23 70.11 6.14
CA GLY A 347 5.97 70.62 5.57
C GLY A 347 4.73 70.58 6.48
N THR A 348 4.87 70.24 7.77
CA THR A 348 3.74 70.23 8.73
C THR A 348 3.97 71.19 9.89
N GLY A 349 3.12 72.22 9.98
CA GLY A 349 2.99 73.10 11.14
C GLY A 349 4.14 74.09 11.41
N PRO A 350 3.96 75.01 12.38
CA PRO A 350 5.07 75.76 12.94
C PRO A 350 6.00 74.84 13.75
N PRO A 351 7.33 75.08 13.76
CA PRO A 351 8.27 74.19 14.44
C PRO A 351 8.08 74.18 15.96
N GLY A 352 8.07 72.98 16.54
CA GLY A 352 8.16 72.76 18.01
C GLY A 352 6.84 72.52 18.77
N GLU A 353 5.78 72.07 18.12
CA GLU A 353 4.45 71.89 18.78
C GLU A 353 4.30 70.58 19.60
N ALA A 354 5.11 69.55 19.32
CA ALA A 354 5.10 68.25 20.04
C ALA A 354 6.52 67.74 20.35
N CYS A 355 6.68 66.93 21.41
CA CYS A 355 7.94 66.34 21.83
C CYS A 355 7.99 64.83 21.54
N HIS A 356 8.83 64.45 20.60
CA HIS A 356 8.96 63.09 20.08
C HIS A 356 10.11 62.35 20.76
N TRP A 357 9.89 61.83 21.97
CA TRP A 357 10.92 61.09 22.74
C TRP A 357 10.56 59.65 23.13
N ALA A 358 9.28 59.29 23.11
CA ALA A 358 8.78 57.96 23.51
C ALA A 358 7.54 57.52 22.72
N ASP A 359 7.31 58.12 21.55
CA ASP A 359 6.18 57.91 20.65
C ASP A 359 6.52 57.04 19.42
N GLY A 360 7.77 56.61 19.29
CA GLY A 360 8.23 55.71 18.23
C GLY A 360 8.21 54.23 18.61
N TYR A 361 8.00 53.38 17.61
CA TYR A 361 7.82 51.94 17.72
C TYR A 361 9.16 51.17 17.63
N PRO A 362 9.44 50.19 18.53
CA PRO A 362 8.50 49.53 19.45
C PRO A 362 8.49 50.05 20.89
N LEU A 363 9.36 50.99 21.26
CA LEU A 363 9.50 51.46 22.64
C LEU A 363 8.15 51.94 23.22
N ASN A 364 7.41 52.72 22.45
CA ASN A 364 6.13 53.28 22.88
C ASN A 364 5.09 52.21 23.25
N VAL A 365 4.94 51.19 22.40
CA VAL A 365 4.06 50.05 22.59
C VAL A 365 4.54 49.16 23.75
N LEU A 366 5.85 48.93 23.88
CA LEU A 366 6.41 48.12 24.98
C LEU A 366 6.16 48.78 26.36
N LEU A 367 6.28 50.10 26.47
CA LEU A 367 5.91 50.84 27.67
C LEU A 367 4.40 50.77 27.93
N TYR A 368 3.55 50.91 26.90
CA TYR A 368 2.11 50.86 27.06
C TYR A 368 1.57 49.46 27.41
N VAL A 369 2.10 48.41 26.79
CA VAL A 369 1.80 47.00 27.11
C VAL A 369 2.24 46.67 28.54
N SER A 370 3.35 47.24 29.01
CA SER A 370 3.77 47.10 30.41
C SER A 370 2.76 47.71 31.39
N LEU A 371 2.11 48.83 31.04
CA LEU A 371 1.01 49.39 31.83
C LEU A 371 -0.23 48.50 31.78
N LEU A 372 -0.65 48.04 30.60
CA LEU A 372 -1.82 47.18 30.45
C LEU A 372 -1.69 45.85 31.22
N GLN A 373 -0.47 45.32 31.38
CA GLN A 373 -0.23 44.13 32.22
C GLN A 373 -0.51 44.35 33.73
N ALA A 374 -0.62 45.60 34.19
CA ALA A 374 -0.93 45.94 35.59
C ALA A 374 -2.39 45.66 36.01
N ILE A 375 -3.27 45.29 35.07
CA ILE A 375 -4.69 45.04 35.34
C ILE A 375 -4.98 43.66 35.97
N PHE A 376 -4.00 42.76 36.02
CA PHE A 376 -4.16 41.40 36.57
C PHE A 376 -3.71 41.35 38.04
N ASP A 377 -4.28 40.47 38.87
CA ASP A 377 -3.86 40.33 40.27
C ASP A 377 -2.49 39.63 40.37
N LEU A 378 -1.53 40.21 41.10
CA LEU A 378 -0.19 39.64 41.31
C LEU A 378 -0.19 38.23 41.94
N LYS A 379 -1.25 37.87 42.67
CA LYS A 379 -1.38 36.57 43.37
C LYS A 379 -2.12 35.54 42.53
N GLU A 380 -3.13 35.98 41.79
CA GLU A 380 -4.04 35.14 41.01
C GLU A 380 -4.06 35.71 39.59
N ALA A 381 -3.01 35.38 38.82
CA ALA A 381 -2.72 36.02 37.55
C ALA A 381 -3.78 35.82 36.46
N THR A 382 -4.74 34.91 36.65
CA THR A 382 -5.90 34.75 35.78
C THR A 382 -6.98 35.82 36.00
N ILE A 383 -7.00 36.48 37.16
CA ILE A 383 -8.06 37.39 37.56
C ILE A 383 -7.69 38.85 37.26
N VAL A 384 -8.59 39.55 36.56
CA VAL A 384 -8.52 41.01 36.35
C VAL A 384 -9.00 41.75 37.62
N LEU A 385 -8.36 42.86 37.96
CA LEU A 385 -8.72 43.72 39.10
C LEU A 385 -10.11 44.33 38.96
N ASP A 386 -10.82 44.56 40.07
CA ASP A 386 -12.15 45.17 40.03
C ASP A 386 -12.08 46.67 39.67
N GLU A 387 -10.96 47.32 39.96
CA GLU A 387 -10.63 48.73 39.68
C GLU A 387 -10.20 49.00 38.22
N VAL A 388 -10.29 48.01 37.33
CA VAL A 388 -9.79 48.09 35.94
C VAL A 388 -10.33 49.28 35.14
N ASP A 389 -11.59 49.69 35.37
CA ASP A 389 -12.18 50.88 34.71
C ASP A 389 -11.39 52.16 35.05
N GLU A 390 -11.01 52.34 36.33
CA GLU A 390 -10.24 53.51 36.80
C GLU A 390 -8.79 53.46 36.31
N LEU A 391 -8.18 52.26 36.34
CA LEU A 391 -6.79 52.08 35.90
C LEU A 391 -6.64 52.38 34.42
N LEU A 392 -7.56 51.90 33.57
CA LEU A 392 -7.56 52.21 32.14
C LEU A 392 -7.82 53.70 31.88
N GLU A 393 -8.75 54.33 32.60
CA GLU A 393 -8.98 55.78 32.48
C GLU A 393 -7.71 56.59 32.82
N LEU A 394 -6.97 56.21 33.86
CA LEU A 394 -5.68 56.83 34.18
C LEU A 394 -4.62 56.56 33.11
N MET A 395 -4.58 55.35 32.53
CA MET A 395 -3.65 55.02 31.43
C MET A 395 -3.92 55.85 30.17
N THR A 396 -5.15 56.27 29.88
CA THR A 396 -5.41 57.17 28.72
C THR A 396 -4.62 58.48 28.80
N ARG A 397 -4.18 58.89 29.99
CA ARG A 397 -3.37 60.11 30.17
C ARG A 397 -1.96 59.97 29.57
N THR A 398 -1.44 58.76 29.36
CA THR A 398 -0.12 58.55 28.73
C THR A 398 -0.17 58.58 27.21
N TRP A 399 -1.37 58.55 26.61
CA TRP A 399 -1.57 58.41 25.16
C TRP A 399 -0.80 59.48 24.35
N THR A 400 -0.88 60.75 24.72
CA THR A 400 -0.18 61.82 23.98
C THR A 400 1.34 61.83 24.17
N THR A 401 1.86 61.15 25.20
CA THR A 401 3.32 61.02 25.45
C THR A 401 3.91 59.80 24.73
N LEU A 402 3.09 58.77 24.49
CA LEU A 402 3.48 57.51 23.83
C LEU A 402 2.98 57.41 22.38
N GLY A 403 2.29 58.41 21.84
CA GLY A 403 1.68 58.33 20.50
C GLY A 403 0.69 57.17 20.37
N ILE A 404 -0.03 56.82 21.44
CA ILE A 404 -1.02 55.75 21.45
C ILE A 404 -2.41 56.35 21.22
N ASP A 405 -3.17 55.75 20.31
CA ASP A 405 -4.56 56.09 20.04
C ASP A 405 -5.49 54.94 20.48
N LYS A 406 -6.79 55.06 20.18
CA LYS A 406 -7.77 54.02 20.50
C LYS A 406 -7.51 52.72 19.72
N MET A 407 -7.10 52.79 18.46
CA MET A 407 -6.89 51.62 17.60
C MET A 407 -5.68 50.82 18.08
N LEU A 408 -4.55 51.48 18.36
CA LEU A 408 -3.38 50.89 18.99
C LEU A 408 -3.69 50.31 20.38
N HIS A 409 -4.50 50.99 21.19
CA HIS A 409 -4.94 50.46 22.48
C HIS A 409 -5.70 49.14 22.30
N ASN A 410 -6.68 49.08 21.40
CA ASN A 410 -7.48 47.87 21.15
C ASN A 410 -6.59 46.67 20.76
N VAL A 411 -5.60 46.88 19.87
CA VAL A 411 -4.64 45.84 19.46
C VAL A 411 -3.74 45.40 20.62
N CYS A 412 -3.20 46.35 21.39
CA CYS A 412 -2.36 46.04 22.56
C CYS A 412 -3.15 45.30 23.66
N PHE A 413 -4.43 45.65 23.84
CA PHE A 413 -5.29 45.08 24.87
C PHE A 413 -5.74 43.65 24.50
N ALA A 414 -6.06 43.39 23.23
CA ALA A 414 -6.25 42.04 22.70
C ALA A 414 -5.01 41.16 22.92
N TRP A 415 -3.81 41.69 22.61
CA TRP A 415 -2.54 40.99 22.86
C TRP A 415 -2.35 40.67 24.34
N VAL A 416 -2.61 41.61 25.25
CA VAL A 416 -2.38 41.42 26.69
C VAL A 416 -3.30 40.34 27.28
N PHE A 417 -4.58 40.27 26.89
CA PHE A 417 -5.46 39.16 27.30
C PHE A 417 -5.01 37.82 26.74
N PHE A 418 -4.64 37.77 25.46
CA PHE A 418 -4.13 36.55 24.83
C PHE A 418 -2.83 36.06 25.49
N GLN A 419 -1.87 36.95 25.71
CA GLN A 419 -0.61 36.64 26.37
C GLN A 419 -0.86 36.08 27.78
N GLN A 420 -1.83 36.64 28.51
CA GLN A 420 -2.19 36.18 29.85
C GLN A 420 -2.88 34.81 29.84
N TYR A 421 -3.76 34.55 28.87
CA TYR A 421 -4.39 33.23 28.67
C TYR A 421 -3.34 32.13 28.44
N VAL A 422 -2.35 32.37 27.58
CA VAL A 422 -1.29 31.38 27.33
C VAL A 422 -0.33 31.26 28.52
N ALA A 423 0.11 32.37 29.12
CA ALA A 423 1.02 32.34 30.26
C ALA A 423 0.43 31.69 31.53
N THR A 424 -0.90 31.63 31.64
CA THR A 424 -1.61 30.93 32.72
C THR A 424 -1.98 29.48 32.39
N GLY A 425 -1.47 28.93 31.27
CA GLY A 425 -1.67 27.52 30.92
C GLY A 425 -3.07 27.19 30.43
N GLN A 426 -3.76 28.15 29.80
CA GLN A 426 -5.06 27.94 29.14
C GLN A 426 -6.22 27.57 30.10
N ILE A 427 -6.06 27.83 31.41
CA ILE A 427 -6.98 27.39 32.48
C ILE A 427 -8.32 28.14 32.46
N GLU A 428 -8.32 29.45 32.18
CA GLU A 428 -9.52 30.28 32.17
C GLU A 428 -9.91 30.73 30.76
N ALA A 429 -10.93 30.08 30.20
CA ALA A 429 -11.49 30.40 28.88
C ALA A 429 -12.01 31.85 28.77
N ASP A 430 -12.43 32.46 29.89
CA ASP A 430 -12.88 33.86 29.94
C ASP A 430 -11.81 34.84 29.40
N LEU A 431 -10.52 34.55 29.59
CA LEU A 431 -9.43 35.40 29.08
C LEU A 431 -9.28 35.29 27.56
N ALA A 432 -9.48 34.09 27.00
CA ALA A 432 -9.56 33.90 25.55
C ALA A 432 -10.81 34.57 24.98
N GLY A 433 -11.95 34.49 25.68
CA GLY A 433 -13.19 35.21 25.35
C GLY A 433 -12.98 36.73 25.31
N ALA A 434 -12.33 37.30 26.32
CA ALA A 434 -11.98 38.72 26.37
C ALA A 434 -11.05 39.14 25.21
N ALA A 435 -10.04 38.32 24.89
CA ALA A 435 -9.17 38.55 23.74
C ALA A 435 -9.95 38.51 22.41
N LEU A 436 -10.88 37.56 22.25
CA LEU A 436 -11.75 37.44 21.07
C LEU A 436 -12.71 38.63 20.93
N THR A 437 -13.28 39.13 22.03
CA THR A 437 -14.10 40.35 22.03
C THR A 437 -13.28 41.55 21.58
N MET A 438 -12.08 41.74 22.14
CA MET A 438 -11.18 42.83 21.69
C MET A 438 -10.73 42.66 20.23
N LEU A 439 -10.49 41.43 19.75
CA LEU A 439 -10.21 41.17 18.33
C LEU A 439 -11.39 41.52 17.42
N SER A 440 -12.64 41.45 17.90
CA SER A 440 -13.80 41.90 17.13
C SER A 440 -13.85 43.43 16.97
N ASP A 441 -13.47 44.19 18.00
CA ASP A 441 -13.29 45.64 17.90
C ASP A 441 -12.15 45.99 16.93
N VAL A 442 -10.99 45.32 17.07
CA VAL A 442 -9.85 45.44 16.14
C VAL A 442 -10.24 45.12 14.69
N ALA A 443 -11.14 44.15 14.47
CA ALA A 443 -11.67 43.84 13.14
C ALA A 443 -12.52 44.96 12.54
N THR A 444 -13.14 45.80 13.37
CA THR A 444 -13.85 47.02 12.90
C THR A 444 -12.88 48.18 12.67
N ASP A 445 -11.87 48.34 13.53
CA ASP A 445 -10.83 49.36 13.38
C ASP A 445 -9.99 49.12 12.12
N ALA A 446 -9.62 47.87 11.83
CA ALA A 446 -8.82 47.48 10.66
C ALA A 446 -9.49 47.73 9.29
N LYS A 447 -10.77 48.12 9.25
CA LYS A 447 -11.52 48.42 8.01
C LYS A 447 -11.52 49.90 7.62
N GLN A 448 -10.94 50.77 8.44
CA GLN A 448 -10.86 52.21 8.18
C GLN A 448 -9.76 52.50 7.13
N GLU A 449 -10.05 53.33 6.13
CA GLU A 449 -9.19 53.48 4.94
C GLU A 449 -7.86 54.24 5.17
N SER A 450 -7.65 54.82 6.35
CA SER A 450 -6.51 55.69 6.68
C SER A 450 -5.62 55.11 7.79
N HIS A 451 -4.93 54.00 7.51
CA HIS A 451 -4.01 53.38 8.47
C HIS A 451 -2.63 54.05 8.49
N GLU A 452 -2.20 54.52 9.65
CA GLU A 452 -0.82 54.92 9.88
C GLU A 452 0.12 53.71 9.79
N THR A 453 1.34 53.92 9.28
CA THR A 453 2.34 52.84 9.11
C THR A 453 2.65 52.10 10.40
N MET A 454 2.61 52.80 11.55
CA MET A 454 2.80 52.20 12.88
C MET A 454 1.68 51.21 13.21
N TYR A 455 0.41 51.61 13.04
CA TYR A 455 -0.75 50.77 13.32
C TYR A 455 -0.71 49.47 12.51
N ALA A 456 -0.40 49.53 11.21
CA ALA A 456 -0.26 48.35 10.36
C ALA A 456 0.87 47.39 10.81
N GLN A 457 2.00 47.93 11.31
CA GLN A 457 3.09 47.12 11.86
C GLN A 457 2.71 46.45 13.18
N VAL A 458 2.07 47.16 14.10
CA VAL A 458 1.60 46.65 15.39
C VAL A 458 0.53 45.58 15.18
N LEU A 459 -0.49 45.88 14.37
CA LEU A 459 -1.59 44.98 14.02
C LEU A 459 -1.09 43.68 13.39
N SER A 460 -0.29 43.78 12.32
CA SER A 460 0.20 42.58 11.62
C SER A 460 1.12 41.72 12.48
N SER A 461 1.87 42.32 13.41
CA SER A 461 2.74 41.59 14.34
C SER A 461 1.93 40.84 15.41
N VAL A 462 0.93 41.48 16.01
CA VAL A 462 0.03 40.84 17.00
C VAL A 462 -0.81 39.74 16.36
N LEU A 463 -1.47 40.01 15.23
CA LEU A 463 -2.29 39.00 14.55
C LEU A 463 -1.46 37.79 14.11
N ARG A 464 -0.22 38.01 13.65
CA ARG A 464 0.72 36.92 13.34
C ARG A 464 1.07 36.10 14.58
N ALA A 465 1.43 36.71 15.70
CA ALA A 465 1.79 35.97 16.91
C ALA A 465 0.62 35.14 17.48
N ILE A 466 -0.59 35.71 17.50
CA ILE A 466 -1.81 34.98 17.93
C ILE A 466 -2.13 33.84 16.97
N ARG A 467 -2.09 34.09 15.65
CA ARG A 467 -2.33 33.07 14.62
C ARG A 467 -1.30 31.95 14.71
N ASP A 468 -0.02 32.27 14.69
CA ASP A 468 1.07 31.28 14.59
C ASP A 468 1.10 30.38 15.85
N TRP A 469 0.77 30.91 17.03
CA TRP A 469 0.52 30.08 18.22
C TRP A 469 -0.71 29.18 18.04
N SER A 470 -1.84 29.75 17.61
CA SER A 470 -3.11 29.02 17.49
C SER A 470 -3.03 27.91 16.43
N GLU A 471 -2.46 28.19 15.26
CA GLU A 471 -2.22 27.21 14.19
C GLU A 471 -1.23 26.14 14.64
N LYS A 472 -0.18 26.48 15.41
CA LYS A 472 0.74 25.47 15.99
C LYS A 472 0.03 24.49 16.94
N GLN A 473 -1.01 24.93 17.66
CA GLN A 473 -1.84 24.05 18.48
C GLN A 473 -2.77 23.18 17.61
N LEU A 474 -3.39 23.75 16.57
CA LEU A 474 -4.38 23.09 15.71
C LEU A 474 -3.78 22.16 14.64
N LEU A 475 -2.54 22.37 14.19
CA LEU A 475 -1.89 21.49 13.22
C LEU A 475 -1.50 20.12 13.79
N ASP A 476 -1.53 19.95 15.12
CA ASP A 476 -1.18 18.72 15.83
C ASP A 476 -1.97 18.58 17.15
N TYR A 477 -3.27 18.87 17.11
CA TYR A 477 -4.12 18.86 18.32
C TYR A 477 -4.21 17.47 18.96
N HIS A 478 -4.08 16.40 18.17
CA HIS A 478 -4.04 15.03 18.67
C HIS A 478 -2.91 14.80 19.70
N GLU A 479 -1.70 15.33 19.46
CA GLU A 479 -0.64 15.26 20.47
C GLU A 479 -0.82 16.29 21.57
N ARG A 480 -1.08 17.55 21.21
CA ARG A 480 -1.02 18.69 22.13
C ARG A 480 -2.18 18.72 23.12
N LEU A 481 -3.37 18.34 22.68
CA LEU A 481 -4.60 18.37 23.48
C LEU A 481 -5.01 16.96 23.95
N GLY A 482 -4.64 15.90 23.21
CA GLY A 482 -4.97 14.50 23.55
C GLY A 482 -4.22 13.92 24.76
N LYS A 483 -3.10 14.52 25.18
CA LYS A 483 -2.33 14.11 26.39
C LYS A 483 -2.80 14.81 27.68
N GLY A 484 -3.82 15.68 27.60
CA GLY A 484 -4.32 16.46 28.73
C GLY A 484 -5.33 15.73 29.62
N MET A 485 -5.65 16.31 30.78
CA MET A 485 -6.72 15.83 31.66
C MET A 485 -8.07 15.84 30.91
N ILE A 486 -8.80 14.73 30.98
CA ILE A 486 -10.06 14.53 30.23
C ILE A 486 -11.03 15.68 30.55
N GLY A 487 -11.36 16.47 29.53
CA GLY A 487 -12.28 17.62 29.59
C GLY A 487 -11.65 18.99 29.34
N THR A 488 -10.36 19.22 29.63
CA THR A 488 -9.75 20.55 29.43
C THR A 488 -9.27 20.79 28.00
N GLY A 489 -8.81 19.74 27.30
CA GLY A 489 -8.34 19.84 25.91
C GLY A 489 -9.40 20.27 24.91
N VAL A 490 -10.67 19.88 25.12
CA VAL A 490 -11.81 20.23 24.26
C VAL A 490 -12.11 21.74 24.29
N GLY A 491 -12.16 22.34 25.48
CA GLY A 491 -12.36 23.79 25.63
C GLY A 491 -11.17 24.61 25.12
N ALA A 492 -9.95 24.10 25.31
CA ALA A 492 -8.74 24.71 24.75
C ALA A 492 -8.76 24.71 23.21
N MET A 493 -9.26 23.63 22.59
CA MET A 493 -9.42 23.53 21.13
C MET A 493 -10.39 24.58 20.57
N GLU A 494 -11.56 24.75 21.20
CA GLU A 494 -12.55 25.76 20.81
C GLU A 494 -11.97 27.19 20.89
N ASN A 495 -11.23 27.50 21.96
CA ASN A 495 -10.56 28.80 22.12
C ASN A 495 -9.49 29.02 21.04
N ALA A 496 -8.60 28.04 20.83
CA ALA A 496 -7.53 28.11 19.83
C ALA A 496 -8.09 28.24 18.41
N LEU A 497 -9.16 27.51 18.09
CA LEU A 497 -9.81 27.59 16.78
C LEU A 497 -10.50 28.95 16.57
N SER A 498 -11.22 29.45 17.58
CA SER A 498 -11.85 30.78 17.52
C SER A 498 -10.82 31.89 17.33
N LEU A 499 -9.67 31.81 18.01
CA LEU A 499 -8.55 32.74 17.86
C LEU A 499 -7.95 32.65 16.44
N ALA A 500 -7.59 31.44 15.98
CA ALA A 500 -7.03 31.21 14.65
C ALA A 500 -7.95 31.73 13.53
N LEU A 501 -9.25 31.43 13.57
CA LEU A 501 -10.23 31.83 12.57
C LEU A 501 -10.43 33.35 12.57
N THR A 502 -10.59 33.96 13.74
CA THR A 502 -10.75 35.41 13.87
C THR A 502 -9.52 36.15 13.35
N THR A 503 -8.31 35.73 13.74
CA THR A 503 -7.09 36.40 13.27
C THR A 503 -6.84 36.19 11.78
N ASN A 504 -7.07 34.99 11.24
CA ASN A 504 -6.93 34.74 9.80
C ASN A 504 -7.92 35.56 8.99
N LYS A 505 -9.17 35.72 9.47
CA LYS A 505 -10.18 36.57 8.85
C LYS A 505 -9.75 38.04 8.83
N ILE A 506 -9.26 38.58 9.94
CA ILE A 506 -8.78 39.98 9.98
C ILE A 506 -7.61 40.16 9.00
N ILE A 507 -6.62 39.24 8.99
CA ILE A 507 -5.48 39.30 8.06
C ILE A 507 -5.94 39.29 6.59
N ALA A 508 -6.92 38.45 6.25
CA ALA A 508 -7.47 38.35 4.90
C ALA A 508 -8.26 39.61 4.49
N GLU A 509 -8.97 40.25 5.42
CA GLU A 509 -9.74 41.48 5.17
C GLU A 509 -8.87 42.75 5.20
N SER A 510 -7.72 42.76 5.89
CA SER A 510 -6.93 43.98 6.14
C SER A 510 -5.71 44.19 5.22
N VAL A 511 -5.33 43.23 4.37
CA VAL A 511 -4.14 43.35 3.50
C VAL A 511 -4.47 43.06 2.02
N PRO A 512 -4.77 44.10 1.21
CA PRO A 512 -4.94 43.93 -0.23
C PRO A 512 -3.63 43.47 -0.88
N GLY A 513 -3.61 42.26 -1.45
CA GLY A 513 -2.51 41.75 -2.26
C GLY A 513 -1.55 40.75 -1.60
N MET A 514 -1.73 40.37 -0.33
CA MET A 514 -0.96 39.28 0.32
C MET A 514 -1.84 38.07 0.67
N GLY A 515 -2.87 37.82 -0.14
CA GLY A 515 -3.59 36.55 -0.11
C GLY A 515 -2.69 35.43 -0.61
N THR A 516 -2.27 34.52 0.27
CA THR A 516 -1.66 33.24 -0.13
C THR A 516 -2.59 32.54 -1.12
N SER A 517 -2.05 32.15 -2.26
CA SER A 517 -2.79 31.66 -3.44
C SER A 517 -3.65 30.42 -3.15
N PHE A 518 -4.92 30.64 -2.85
CA PHE A 518 -5.97 29.62 -2.77
C PHE A 518 -7.30 30.07 -3.43
N ALA A 519 -7.27 31.16 -4.19
CA ALA A 519 -8.39 31.58 -5.03
C ALA A 519 -8.37 30.77 -6.35
N ASP A 520 -8.84 29.53 -6.29
CA ASP A 520 -9.09 28.70 -7.48
C ASP A 520 -10.26 27.71 -7.24
N SER A 521 -11.36 28.24 -6.70
CA SER A 521 -12.67 27.57 -6.68
C SER A 521 -13.81 28.59 -6.49
N GLU A 522 -14.07 29.42 -7.52
CA GLU A 522 -15.34 30.15 -7.60
C GLU A 522 -16.48 29.17 -7.90
N HIS A 523 -17.10 28.62 -6.84
CA HIS A 523 -18.41 28.01 -6.93
C HIS A 523 -19.34 28.55 -5.83
N ASP A 524 -20.00 29.65 -6.20
CA ASP A 524 -21.30 30.16 -5.76
C ASP A 524 -21.84 29.83 -4.35
N GLY A 525 -21.97 30.88 -3.52
CA GLY A 525 -23.01 30.99 -2.47
C GLY A 525 -22.68 30.49 -1.06
N GLY A 526 -22.44 31.39 -0.09
CA GLY A 526 -22.64 31.00 1.32
C GLY A 526 -21.88 31.67 2.47
N GLY A 527 -21.38 32.91 2.36
CA GLY A 527 -20.94 33.68 3.54
C GLY A 527 -19.76 33.09 4.34
N ILE A 528 -19.70 33.45 5.63
CA ILE A 528 -18.51 33.26 6.52
C ILE A 528 -18.15 31.78 6.75
N GLY A 529 -19.03 30.83 6.41
CA GLY A 529 -18.82 29.40 6.59
C GLY A 529 -17.72 28.79 5.72
N GLY A 530 -17.54 29.24 4.46
CA GLY A 530 -16.58 28.63 3.54
C GLY A 530 -15.13 28.71 4.04
N PHE A 531 -14.62 29.93 4.26
CA PHE A 531 -13.25 30.17 4.72
C PHE A 531 -12.94 29.50 6.08
N ALA A 532 -13.93 29.41 6.98
CA ALA A 532 -13.77 28.72 8.25
C ALA A 532 -13.71 27.20 8.05
N GLY A 533 -14.57 26.66 7.18
CA GLY A 533 -14.59 25.25 6.79
C GLY A 533 -13.25 24.82 6.20
N ASP A 534 -12.75 25.52 5.17
CA ASP A 534 -11.49 25.18 4.48
C ASP A 534 -10.28 25.17 5.44
N ARG A 535 -10.25 26.10 6.40
CA ARG A 535 -9.19 26.17 7.41
C ARG A 535 -9.28 25.04 8.44
N VAL A 536 -10.48 24.71 8.90
CA VAL A 536 -10.70 23.57 9.81
C VAL A 536 -10.35 22.26 9.12
N ASP A 537 -10.80 22.08 7.88
CA ASP A 537 -10.51 20.93 7.03
C ASP A 537 -8.98 20.74 6.84
N TYR A 538 -8.25 21.84 6.58
CA TYR A 538 -6.79 21.82 6.56
C TYR A 538 -6.17 21.38 7.91
N TYR A 539 -6.61 21.94 9.05
CA TYR A 539 -6.08 21.55 10.37
C TYR A 539 -6.38 20.08 10.70
N VAL A 540 -7.58 19.58 10.37
CA VAL A 540 -7.94 18.16 10.52
C VAL A 540 -7.00 17.30 9.71
N ARG A 541 -6.88 17.52 8.38
CA ARG A 541 -6.00 16.69 7.54
C ARG A 541 -4.54 16.76 7.99
N CYS A 542 -4.05 17.92 8.43
CA CYS A 542 -2.70 18.05 9.00
C CYS A 542 -2.51 17.26 10.30
N SER A 543 -3.40 17.41 11.29
CA SER A 543 -3.26 16.71 12.56
C SER A 543 -3.43 15.19 12.40
N MET A 544 -4.34 14.72 11.54
CA MET A 544 -4.49 13.28 11.26
C MET A 544 -3.25 12.70 10.58
N ARG A 545 -2.60 13.44 9.67
CA ARG A 545 -1.33 13.02 9.06
C ARG A 545 -0.20 12.94 10.09
N SER A 546 -0.09 13.93 10.98
CA SER A 546 0.90 13.92 12.08
C SER A 546 0.68 12.73 13.02
N ALA A 547 -0.56 12.52 13.46
CA ALA A 547 -0.94 11.40 14.32
C ALA A 547 -0.68 10.03 13.66
N PHE A 548 -1.08 9.83 12.40
CA PHE A 548 -0.78 8.60 11.66
C PHE A 548 0.74 8.38 11.52
N THR A 549 1.51 9.43 11.25
CA THR A 549 2.98 9.34 11.12
C THR A 549 3.61 8.90 12.43
N LYS A 550 3.14 9.43 13.57
CA LYS A 550 3.60 9.02 14.90
C LYS A 550 3.20 7.58 15.25
N VAL A 551 2.00 7.13 14.88
CA VAL A 551 1.61 5.72 15.05
C VAL A 551 2.51 4.81 14.23
N LEU A 552 2.78 5.15 12.97
CA LEU A 552 3.71 4.43 12.09
C LEU A 552 5.15 4.43 12.66
N GLU A 553 5.65 5.56 13.14
CA GLU A 553 6.97 5.68 13.78
C GLU A 553 7.04 4.89 15.10
N ASN A 554 5.96 4.83 15.88
CA ASN A 554 5.88 4.01 17.09
C ASN A 554 5.91 2.51 16.78
N GLU A 555 5.13 2.05 15.79
CA GLU A 555 5.14 0.64 15.36
C GLU A 555 6.49 0.23 14.74
N LEU A 556 7.20 1.16 14.09
CA LEU A 556 8.59 0.95 13.63
C LEU A 556 9.65 1.09 14.75
N GLY A 557 9.34 1.88 15.79
CA GLY A 557 10.26 2.31 16.85
C GLY A 557 10.18 1.52 18.16
N GLN A 558 9.18 0.65 18.31
CA GLN A 558 9.02 -0.25 19.47
C GLN A 558 10.20 -1.23 19.69
N GLY A 559 11.14 -1.32 18.74
CA GLY A 559 12.43 -2.02 18.89
C GLY A 559 13.37 -1.48 19.98
N ASN A 560 13.00 -0.41 20.70
CA ASN A 560 13.75 0.14 21.84
C ASN A 560 13.26 -0.32 23.22
N SER A 561 12.21 -1.15 23.31
CA SER A 561 11.85 -1.81 24.58
C SER A 561 12.74 -3.04 24.82
N MET A 562 13.11 -3.30 26.07
CA MET A 562 14.16 -4.27 26.46
C MET A 562 13.70 -5.74 26.43
N ILE A 563 12.90 -6.14 25.44
CA ILE A 563 12.49 -7.52 25.17
C ILE A 563 12.65 -7.80 23.68
N ILE A 564 13.46 -8.81 23.36
CA ILE A 564 13.80 -9.19 21.98
C ILE A 564 12.58 -9.83 21.32
N ASN A 565 12.02 -9.15 20.31
CA ASN A 565 11.40 -9.76 19.13
C ASN A 565 11.97 -9.01 17.92
N ARG A 566 12.92 -9.63 17.21
CA ARG A 566 13.63 -8.99 16.08
C ARG A 566 13.14 -9.50 14.71
N ASP A 567 12.01 -10.21 14.74
CA ASP A 567 11.44 -11.01 13.66
C ASP A 567 9.97 -10.64 13.36
N ASP A 568 9.53 -9.43 13.75
CA ASP A 568 8.21 -8.91 13.37
C ASP A 568 8.16 -8.73 11.84
N GLU A 569 7.55 -9.69 11.15
CA GLU A 569 7.41 -9.66 9.69
C GLU A 569 6.68 -8.38 9.26
N PRO A 570 7.06 -7.75 8.13
CA PRO A 570 6.49 -6.47 7.72
C PRO A 570 4.97 -6.52 7.49
N GLY A 571 4.41 -7.71 7.27
CA GLY A 571 2.96 -7.92 7.21
C GLY A 571 2.25 -7.85 8.56
N GLU A 572 2.90 -8.21 9.67
CA GLU A 572 2.30 -8.05 11.01
C GLU A 572 2.25 -6.57 11.39
N ILE A 573 3.35 -5.83 11.18
CA ILE A 573 3.44 -4.39 11.44
C ILE A 573 2.32 -3.64 10.69
N LEU A 574 2.10 -3.94 9.40
CA LEU A 574 0.99 -3.34 8.63
C LEU A 574 -0.39 -3.73 9.19
N ALA A 575 -0.58 -4.96 9.66
CA ALA A 575 -1.86 -5.40 10.22
C ALA A 575 -2.16 -4.77 11.60
N ARG A 576 -1.13 -4.47 12.41
CA ARG A 576 -1.26 -3.69 13.65
C ARG A 576 -1.53 -2.22 13.36
N LEU A 577 -0.75 -1.60 12.47
CA LEU A 577 -0.97 -0.24 11.96
C LEU A 577 -2.41 -0.05 11.45
N ALA A 578 -3.00 -1.04 10.78
CA ALA A 578 -4.38 -0.96 10.32
C ALA A 578 -5.37 -0.82 11.50
N LYS A 579 -5.18 -1.59 12.57
CA LYS A 579 -5.99 -1.54 13.79
C LYS A 579 -5.79 -0.22 14.55
N ASP A 580 -4.56 0.28 14.62
CA ASP A 580 -4.27 1.53 15.34
C ASP A 580 -4.78 2.75 14.55
N THR A 581 -4.82 2.66 13.22
CA THR A 581 -5.50 3.63 12.34
C THR A 581 -7.02 3.64 12.58
N GLU A 582 -7.65 2.47 12.80
CA GLU A 582 -9.07 2.36 13.18
C GLU A 582 -9.32 3.01 14.55
N GLN A 583 -8.45 2.76 15.54
CA GLN A 583 -8.53 3.40 16.86
C GLN A 583 -8.36 4.93 16.80
N LEU A 584 -7.45 5.42 15.95
CA LEU A 584 -7.25 6.85 15.74
C LEU A 584 -8.51 7.51 15.14
N ALA A 585 -9.15 6.87 14.14
CA ALA A 585 -10.41 7.34 13.57
C ALA A 585 -11.55 7.41 14.60
N LEU A 586 -11.67 6.40 15.47
CA LEU A 586 -12.63 6.39 16.57
C LEU A 586 -12.35 7.51 17.59
N SER A 587 -11.07 7.74 17.93
CA SER A 587 -10.69 8.79 18.87
C SER A 587 -11.03 10.20 18.37
N GLU A 588 -10.87 10.45 17.06
CA GLU A 588 -11.25 11.70 16.39
C GLU A 588 -12.78 11.89 16.43
N ARG A 589 -13.53 10.87 16.00
CA ARG A 589 -15.01 10.89 15.98
C ARG A 589 -15.60 11.19 17.36
N ASP A 590 -15.05 10.56 18.40
CA ASP A 590 -15.61 10.61 19.75
C ASP A 590 -15.13 11.84 20.55
N SER A 591 -13.95 12.40 20.25
CA SER A 591 -13.31 13.46 21.07
C SER A 591 -13.32 14.86 20.45
N PHE A 592 -13.01 14.99 19.15
CA PHE A 592 -12.71 16.29 18.52
C PHE A 592 -13.75 16.67 17.46
N SER A 593 -14.21 15.72 16.66
CA SER A 593 -15.28 15.92 15.66
C SER A 593 -16.53 16.64 16.22
N PRO A 594 -17.05 16.37 17.44
CA PRO A 594 -18.21 17.09 17.99
C PRO A 594 -17.97 18.59 18.21
N VAL A 595 -16.70 19.00 18.41
CA VAL A 595 -16.29 20.41 18.53
C VAL A 595 -16.23 21.04 17.15
N LEU A 596 -15.55 20.36 16.22
CA LEU A 596 -15.28 20.83 14.86
C LEU A 596 -16.55 21.01 14.01
N LYS A 597 -17.63 20.25 14.29
CA LYS A 597 -18.93 20.36 13.61
C LYS A 597 -19.56 21.75 13.62
N ARG A 598 -19.12 22.66 14.50
CA ARG A 598 -19.59 24.06 14.52
C ARG A 598 -19.02 24.93 13.38
N TRP A 599 -17.93 24.49 12.75
CA TRP A 599 -17.21 25.26 11.72
C TRP A 599 -16.97 24.49 10.41
N HIS A 600 -17.02 23.15 10.44
CA HIS A 600 -16.90 22.30 9.25
C HIS A 600 -18.02 21.26 9.24
N PRO A 601 -18.68 20.98 8.09
CA PRO A 601 -19.86 20.12 8.06
C PRO A 601 -19.55 18.64 8.39
N PHE A 602 -18.42 18.09 7.92
CA PHE A 602 -18.10 16.65 8.03
C PHE A 602 -16.65 16.41 8.52
N PRO A 603 -16.27 16.84 9.73
CA PRO A 603 -14.88 16.76 10.21
C PRO A 603 -14.40 15.31 10.37
N GLY A 604 -15.28 14.39 10.80
CA GLY A 604 -14.96 12.97 10.92
C GLY A 604 -14.73 12.33 9.55
N ALA A 605 -15.53 12.71 8.55
CA ALA A 605 -15.33 12.26 7.17
C ALA A 605 -13.99 12.75 6.59
N ALA A 606 -13.62 14.02 6.78
CA ALA A 606 -12.32 14.55 6.33
C ALA A 606 -11.12 13.85 7.00
N ALA A 607 -11.26 13.53 8.29
CA ALA A 607 -10.27 12.74 9.03
C ALA A 607 -10.16 11.30 8.50
N VAL A 608 -11.29 10.64 8.26
CA VAL A 608 -11.37 9.28 7.69
C VAL A 608 -10.70 9.22 6.31
N VAL A 609 -11.03 10.14 5.39
CA VAL A 609 -10.41 10.20 4.05
C VAL A 609 -8.89 10.33 4.16
N THR A 610 -8.42 11.16 5.10
CA THR A 610 -6.99 11.37 5.34
C THR A 610 -6.30 10.10 5.83
N LEU A 611 -6.88 9.39 6.81
CA LEU A 611 -6.34 8.13 7.32
C LEU A 611 -6.37 7.02 6.28
N HIS A 612 -7.47 6.92 5.51
CA HIS A 612 -7.61 5.96 4.42
C HIS A 612 -6.50 6.16 3.37
N SER A 613 -6.26 7.42 2.97
CA SER A 613 -5.19 7.80 2.04
C SER A 613 -3.80 7.49 2.61
N CYS A 614 -3.53 7.86 3.86
CA CYS A 614 -2.27 7.57 4.55
C CYS A 614 -1.93 6.07 4.60
N TYR A 615 -2.86 5.24 5.11
CA TYR A 615 -2.68 3.79 5.13
C TYR A 615 -2.61 3.21 3.71
N GLY A 616 -3.40 3.74 2.77
CA GLY A 616 -3.39 3.35 1.36
C GLY A 616 -2.04 3.56 0.67
N VAL A 617 -1.29 4.62 1.02
CA VAL A 617 0.09 4.83 0.52
C VAL A 617 1.04 3.76 1.07
N VAL A 618 0.99 3.46 2.36
CA VAL A 618 1.83 2.42 2.99
C VAL A 618 1.51 1.04 2.41
N LEU A 619 0.22 0.70 2.28
CA LEU A 619 -0.26 -0.52 1.65
C LEU A 619 0.24 -0.65 0.20
N LYS A 620 0.13 0.41 -0.61
CA LYS A 620 0.64 0.42 -2.00
C LYS A 620 2.16 0.15 -2.06
N GLN A 621 2.94 0.71 -1.15
CA GLN A 621 4.40 0.45 -1.08
C GLN A 621 4.73 -0.99 -0.68
N TYR A 622 3.93 -1.60 0.20
CA TYR A 622 4.06 -3.02 0.54
C TYR A 622 3.69 -3.92 -0.64
N LEU A 623 2.54 -3.66 -1.28
CA LEU A 623 2.06 -4.41 -2.44
C LEU A 623 3.01 -4.34 -3.65
N ALA A 624 3.73 -3.23 -3.83
CA ALA A 624 4.74 -3.08 -4.89
C ALA A 624 5.96 -4.01 -4.72
N LYS A 625 6.19 -4.54 -3.51
CA LYS A 625 7.28 -5.51 -3.22
C LYS A 625 6.80 -6.96 -3.28
N ALA A 626 5.50 -7.21 -3.26
CA ALA A 626 4.93 -8.55 -3.27
C ALA A 626 4.93 -9.17 -4.68
N THR A 627 5.53 -10.36 -4.82
CA THR A 627 5.62 -11.09 -6.09
C THR A 627 4.61 -12.25 -6.20
N CYS A 628 4.12 -12.76 -5.07
CA CYS A 628 3.19 -13.89 -5.01
C CYS A 628 2.26 -13.79 -3.79
N LEU A 629 1.22 -14.61 -3.76
CA LEU A 629 0.24 -14.63 -2.67
C LEU A 629 0.75 -15.45 -1.48
N THR A 630 1.30 -14.77 -0.45
CA THR A 630 1.69 -15.39 0.83
C THR A 630 0.57 -15.30 1.87
N ASN A 631 0.69 -16.07 2.95
CA ASN A 631 -0.26 -16.01 4.06
C ASN A 631 -0.22 -14.65 4.78
N GLU A 632 0.96 -14.05 4.95
CA GLU A 632 1.07 -12.69 5.49
C GLU A 632 0.36 -11.67 4.59
N LEU A 633 0.56 -11.76 3.27
CA LEU A 633 -0.08 -10.84 2.32
C LEU A 633 -1.61 -10.96 2.38
N VAL A 634 -2.15 -12.17 2.49
CA VAL A 634 -3.60 -12.38 2.69
C VAL A 634 -4.06 -11.79 4.03
N HIS A 635 -3.26 -11.90 5.10
CA HIS A 635 -3.57 -11.29 6.39
C HIS A 635 -3.57 -9.75 6.34
N VAL A 636 -2.56 -9.12 5.73
CA VAL A 636 -2.48 -7.67 5.49
C VAL A 636 -3.67 -7.18 4.67
N LEU A 637 -4.00 -7.88 3.58
CA LEU A 637 -5.13 -7.55 2.71
C LEU A 637 -6.47 -7.65 3.44
N HIS A 638 -6.66 -8.66 4.29
CA HIS A 638 -7.84 -8.74 5.15
C HIS A 638 -7.87 -7.65 6.24
N ALA A 639 -6.73 -7.29 6.84
CA ALA A 639 -6.65 -6.19 7.80
C ALA A 639 -7.03 -4.85 7.14
N ALA A 640 -6.47 -4.57 5.96
CA ALA A 640 -6.82 -3.40 5.14
C ALA A 640 -8.32 -3.34 4.80
N GLY A 641 -8.90 -4.48 4.39
CA GLY A 641 -10.34 -4.57 4.07
C GLY A 641 -11.27 -4.49 5.29
N ARG A 642 -10.77 -4.73 6.52
CA ARG A 642 -11.52 -4.43 7.75
C ARG A 642 -11.44 -2.94 8.09
N LEU A 643 -10.23 -2.36 8.06
CA LEU A 643 -10.02 -0.94 8.29
C LEU A 643 -10.89 -0.10 7.35
N GLU A 644 -10.87 -0.40 6.05
CA GLU A 644 -11.70 0.32 5.06
C GLU A 644 -13.19 0.28 5.39
N LYS A 645 -13.71 -0.87 5.85
CA LYS A 645 -15.13 -0.99 6.25
C LYS A 645 -15.44 -0.18 7.50
N ALA A 646 -14.56 -0.19 8.51
CA ALA A 646 -14.73 0.60 9.73
C ALA A 646 -14.66 2.11 9.43
N LEU A 647 -13.69 2.53 8.63
CA LEU A 647 -13.55 3.91 8.16
C LEU A 647 -14.77 4.39 7.36
N VAL A 648 -15.22 3.60 6.37
CA VAL A 648 -16.43 3.93 5.59
C VAL A 648 -17.67 3.98 6.47
N GLN A 649 -17.80 3.12 7.48
CA GLN A 649 -18.90 3.21 8.44
C GLN A 649 -18.88 4.55 9.21
N ILE A 650 -17.73 4.94 9.76
CA ILE A 650 -17.58 6.22 10.48
C ILE A 650 -17.91 7.41 9.56
N MET A 651 -17.47 7.37 8.30
CA MET A 651 -17.78 8.41 7.31
C MET A 651 -19.28 8.48 6.99
N VAL A 652 -19.95 7.33 6.83
CA VAL A 652 -21.40 7.29 6.58
C VAL A 652 -22.20 7.80 7.79
N GLU A 653 -21.76 7.46 9.01
CA GLU A 653 -22.33 8.00 10.26
C GLU A 653 -22.18 9.54 10.35
N ASP A 654 -21.03 10.09 9.95
CA ASP A 654 -20.76 11.54 10.03
C ASP A 654 -21.53 12.38 8.99
N VAL A 655 -21.85 11.77 7.84
CA VAL A 655 -22.47 12.41 6.66
C VAL A 655 -23.99 12.22 6.61
N ALA A 656 -24.56 11.36 7.44
CA ALA A 656 -25.97 10.94 7.42
C ALA A 656 -26.99 12.10 7.46
N ASP A 657 -26.66 13.19 8.18
CA ASP A 657 -27.54 14.35 8.38
C ASP A 657 -27.45 15.41 7.26
N SER A 658 -26.91 15.08 6.07
CA SER A 658 -26.65 16.05 4.99
C SER A 658 -27.55 15.92 3.76
N ASP A 659 -28.04 17.07 3.26
CA ASP A 659 -28.93 17.15 2.08
C ASP A 659 -28.29 16.63 0.77
N ASP A 660 -26.97 16.73 0.62
CA ASP A 660 -26.25 16.14 -0.53
C ASP A 660 -25.76 14.71 -0.25
N GLY A 661 -25.81 14.20 0.98
CA GLY A 661 -25.22 12.90 1.34
C GLY A 661 -23.69 12.86 1.16
N GLY A 662 -23.01 14.01 1.31
CA GLY A 662 -21.56 14.16 1.28
C GLY A 662 -20.85 13.61 0.04
N LYS A 663 -21.47 13.70 -1.15
CA LYS A 663 -20.95 13.09 -2.39
C LYS A 663 -19.55 13.56 -2.78
N SER A 664 -19.13 14.77 -2.39
CA SER A 664 -17.77 15.26 -2.58
C SER A 664 -16.76 14.42 -1.80
N VAL A 665 -16.93 14.32 -0.48
CA VAL A 665 -16.02 13.62 0.43
C VAL A 665 -16.01 12.11 0.16
N VAL A 666 -17.17 11.51 -0.12
CA VAL A 666 -17.28 10.08 -0.46
C VAL A 666 -16.53 9.73 -1.75
N ARG A 667 -16.36 10.67 -2.70
CA ARG A 667 -15.57 10.46 -3.93
C ARG A 667 -14.06 10.51 -3.70
N GLU A 668 -13.58 11.07 -2.59
CA GLU A 668 -12.15 11.08 -2.26
C GLU A 668 -11.65 9.71 -1.77
N VAL A 669 -12.54 8.88 -1.21
CA VAL A 669 -12.21 7.50 -0.80
C VAL A 669 -12.16 6.58 -2.02
N VAL A 670 -10.95 6.30 -2.53
CA VAL A 670 -10.72 5.29 -3.58
C VAL A 670 -10.54 3.92 -2.91
N PRO A 671 -11.42 2.93 -3.15
CA PRO A 671 -11.33 1.63 -2.48
C PRO A 671 -9.97 0.93 -2.65
N TYR A 672 -9.56 0.15 -1.66
CA TYR A 672 -8.36 -0.67 -1.71
C TYR A 672 -8.47 -1.88 -2.66
N ASP A 673 -9.67 -2.19 -3.16
CA ASP A 673 -9.95 -3.29 -4.10
C ASP A 673 -9.36 -4.64 -3.66
N VAL A 674 -9.44 -4.93 -2.35
CA VAL A 674 -8.84 -6.10 -1.70
C VAL A 674 -9.16 -7.41 -2.43
N GLU A 675 -10.42 -7.63 -2.81
CA GLU A 675 -10.83 -8.86 -3.51
C GLU A 675 -10.19 -8.97 -4.91
N ALA A 676 -10.10 -7.87 -5.66
CA ALA A 676 -9.46 -7.84 -6.97
C ALA A 676 -7.92 -8.04 -6.86
N LEU A 677 -7.29 -7.46 -5.83
CA LEU A 677 -5.87 -7.70 -5.53
C LEU A 677 -5.60 -9.17 -5.22
N VAL A 678 -6.40 -9.79 -4.34
CA VAL A 678 -6.29 -11.21 -4.01
C VAL A 678 -6.47 -12.10 -5.25
N LEU A 679 -7.50 -11.84 -6.07
CA LEU A 679 -7.73 -12.58 -7.32
C LEU A 679 -6.56 -12.43 -8.31
N ARG A 680 -6.00 -11.22 -8.44
CA ARG A 680 -4.83 -10.96 -9.30
C ARG A 680 -3.61 -11.74 -8.85
N PHE A 681 -3.25 -11.68 -7.56
CA PHE A 681 -2.10 -12.43 -7.04
C PHE A 681 -2.32 -13.95 -7.10
N LEU A 682 -3.54 -14.43 -6.88
CA LEU A 682 -3.88 -15.85 -7.02
C LEU A 682 -3.74 -16.32 -8.48
N ARG A 683 -4.10 -15.47 -9.46
CA ARG A 683 -3.89 -15.76 -10.89
C ARG A 683 -2.42 -15.89 -11.24
N THR A 684 -1.60 -14.92 -10.86
CA THR A 684 -0.14 -14.96 -11.09
C THR A 684 0.50 -16.19 -10.42
N TRP A 685 0.01 -16.60 -9.24
CA TRP A 685 0.45 -17.83 -8.58
C TRP A 685 0.07 -19.10 -9.38
N ILE A 686 -1.15 -19.19 -9.92
CA ILE A 686 -1.57 -20.31 -10.78
C ILE A 686 -0.69 -20.37 -12.04
N GLU A 687 -0.51 -19.22 -12.71
CA GLU A 687 0.31 -19.12 -13.92
C GLU A 687 1.74 -19.62 -13.69
N GLU A 688 2.37 -19.22 -12.58
CA GLU A 688 3.71 -19.66 -12.19
C GLU A 688 3.77 -21.16 -11.87
N LYS A 689 2.81 -21.70 -11.11
CA LYS A 689 2.76 -23.15 -10.81
C LYS A 689 2.53 -23.99 -12.06
N LEU A 690 1.70 -23.52 -13.00
CA LEU A 690 1.51 -24.15 -14.30
C LEU A 690 2.76 -24.03 -15.19
N ARG A 691 3.52 -22.93 -15.10
CA ARG A 691 4.81 -22.76 -15.78
C ARG A 691 5.82 -23.82 -15.31
N ILE A 692 5.98 -24.00 -14.01
CA ILE A 692 6.84 -25.04 -13.41
C ILE A 692 6.41 -26.45 -13.84
N ALA A 693 5.10 -26.71 -13.91
CA ALA A 693 4.58 -28.00 -14.41
C ALA A 693 4.85 -28.22 -15.91
N ARG A 694 4.77 -27.17 -16.74
CA ARG A 694 5.17 -27.23 -18.16
C ARG A 694 6.68 -27.46 -18.32
N GLU A 695 7.53 -26.84 -17.51
CA GLU A 695 8.97 -27.14 -17.51
C GLU A 695 9.27 -28.59 -17.14
N CYS A 696 8.53 -29.16 -16.18
CA CYS A 696 8.65 -30.57 -15.83
C CYS A 696 8.26 -31.49 -17.02
N LEU A 697 7.22 -31.14 -17.77
CA LEU A 697 6.81 -31.82 -19.00
C LEU A 697 7.88 -31.70 -20.11
N LEU A 698 8.45 -30.52 -20.33
CA LEU A 698 9.48 -30.31 -21.35
C LEU A 698 10.74 -31.14 -21.04
N ARG A 699 11.25 -31.08 -19.80
CA ARG A 699 12.37 -31.94 -19.37
C ARG A 699 12.08 -33.43 -19.52
N ALA A 700 10.82 -33.85 -19.30
CA ALA A 700 10.42 -35.23 -19.54
C ALA A 700 10.49 -35.60 -21.02
N LYS A 701 10.14 -34.71 -21.94
CA LYS A 701 10.25 -34.97 -23.39
C LYS A 701 11.69 -35.20 -23.84
N ASP A 702 12.64 -34.44 -23.27
CA ASP A 702 14.06 -34.51 -23.65
C ASP A 702 14.79 -35.71 -23.04
N THR A 703 14.44 -36.10 -21.81
CA THR A 703 15.20 -37.10 -21.02
C THR A 703 14.58 -38.50 -20.98
N GLU A 704 13.29 -38.67 -21.32
CA GLU A 704 12.59 -39.92 -21.05
C GLU A 704 12.98 -41.06 -22.00
N SER A 705 13.50 -42.13 -21.41
CA SER A 705 14.04 -43.31 -22.12
C SER A 705 13.14 -44.55 -22.02
N TRP A 706 12.01 -44.43 -21.29
CA TRP A 706 10.97 -45.46 -21.10
C TRP A 706 11.50 -46.71 -20.41
N ILE A 707 12.34 -46.50 -19.40
CA ILE A 707 12.88 -47.52 -18.50
C ILE A 707 12.01 -47.51 -17.22
N PRO A 708 11.63 -48.68 -16.66
CA PRO A 708 10.86 -48.72 -15.41
C PRO A 708 11.63 -48.08 -14.27
N LYS A 709 10.94 -47.31 -13.41
CA LYS A 709 11.54 -46.67 -12.23
C LYS A 709 12.17 -47.68 -11.27
N SER A 710 11.50 -48.80 -11.03
CA SER A 710 12.04 -49.92 -10.23
C SER A 710 11.32 -51.23 -10.57
N LYS A 711 11.74 -52.36 -9.98
CA LYS A 711 11.05 -53.66 -10.17
C LYS A 711 9.62 -53.66 -9.63
N GLY A 712 9.33 -52.90 -8.57
CA GLY A 712 7.98 -52.76 -8.00
C GLY A 712 7.16 -51.62 -8.61
N GLU A 713 7.79 -50.77 -9.43
CA GLU A 713 7.18 -49.59 -10.04
C GLU A 713 7.46 -49.61 -11.55
N PRO A 714 6.73 -50.42 -12.34
CA PRO A 714 7.03 -50.69 -13.74
C PRO A 714 6.54 -49.58 -14.68
N TYR A 715 6.64 -48.31 -14.26
CA TYR A 715 6.22 -47.11 -14.96
C TYR A 715 7.35 -46.06 -14.99
N ALA A 716 7.21 -45.04 -15.83
CA ALA A 716 8.23 -44.02 -16.06
C ALA A 716 8.42 -43.08 -14.85
N ARG A 717 9.66 -42.62 -14.62
CA ARG A 717 9.98 -41.69 -13.53
C ARG A 717 9.33 -40.32 -13.73
N SER A 718 9.31 -39.81 -14.96
CA SER A 718 8.79 -38.47 -15.28
C SER A 718 7.32 -38.27 -14.88
N THR A 719 6.47 -39.31 -14.99
CA THR A 719 5.07 -39.23 -14.57
C THR A 719 4.91 -39.10 -13.06
N VAL A 720 5.78 -39.77 -12.28
CA VAL A 720 5.75 -39.68 -10.82
C VAL A 720 6.09 -38.26 -10.38
N GLU A 721 7.07 -37.63 -11.02
CA GLU A 721 7.45 -36.24 -10.73
C GLU A 721 6.35 -35.26 -11.13
N LEU A 722 5.75 -35.43 -12.32
CA LEU A 722 4.63 -34.60 -12.78
C LEU A 722 3.38 -34.75 -11.89
N MET A 723 3.01 -35.97 -11.50
CA MET A 723 1.85 -36.21 -10.62
C MET A 723 2.09 -35.71 -9.19
N LYS A 724 3.31 -35.83 -8.66
CA LYS A 724 3.67 -35.26 -7.36
C LYS A 724 3.59 -33.74 -7.37
N LEU A 725 4.12 -33.10 -8.41
CA LEU A 725 4.05 -31.66 -8.59
C LEU A 725 2.60 -31.17 -8.72
N ALA A 726 1.79 -31.82 -9.55
CA ALA A 726 0.37 -31.48 -9.70
C ALA A 726 -0.40 -31.63 -8.38
N LYS A 727 -0.15 -32.70 -7.62
CA LYS A 727 -0.74 -32.87 -6.28
C LYS A 727 -0.31 -31.77 -5.33
N ALA A 728 0.99 -31.48 -5.23
CA ALA A 728 1.50 -30.41 -4.37
C ALA A 728 0.87 -29.05 -4.72
N THR A 729 0.75 -28.72 -6.01
CA THR A 729 0.06 -27.49 -6.46
C THR A 729 -1.41 -27.45 -6.02
N VAL A 730 -2.15 -28.56 -6.13
CA VAL A 730 -3.56 -28.59 -5.67
C VAL A 730 -3.66 -28.46 -4.15
N ASP A 731 -2.81 -29.17 -3.40
CA ASP A 731 -2.80 -29.13 -1.93
C ASP A 731 -2.39 -27.72 -1.42
N GLU A 732 -1.38 -27.09 -2.03
CA GLU A 732 -0.97 -25.70 -1.75
C GLU A 732 -2.07 -24.69 -2.06
N PHE A 733 -2.74 -24.80 -3.23
CA PHE A 733 -3.80 -23.88 -3.65
C PHE A 733 -4.95 -23.81 -2.63
N PHE A 734 -5.34 -24.96 -2.06
CA PHE A 734 -6.37 -24.99 -1.02
C PHE A 734 -5.86 -24.58 0.37
N GLY A 735 -4.54 -24.56 0.59
CA GLY A 735 -3.90 -24.00 1.78
C GLY A 735 -3.96 -22.46 1.84
N ILE A 736 -3.98 -21.75 0.69
CA ILE A 736 -4.03 -20.28 0.64
C ILE A 736 -5.38 -19.78 1.20
N PRO A 737 -5.44 -18.99 2.30
CA PRO A 737 -6.66 -18.75 3.07
C PRO A 737 -7.61 -17.68 2.47
N VAL A 738 -8.03 -17.87 1.21
CA VAL A 738 -8.90 -16.97 0.46
C VAL A 738 -10.36 -17.46 0.42
N THR A 739 -11.31 -16.52 0.51
CA THR A 739 -12.76 -16.77 0.37
C THR A 739 -13.22 -16.79 -1.09
N ALA A 740 -12.77 -15.84 -1.91
CA ALA A 740 -13.10 -15.73 -3.34
C ALA A 740 -12.26 -16.69 -4.21
N ARG A 741 -12.61 -17.98 -4.21
CA ARG A 741 -11.97 -19.02 -5.07
C ARG A 741 -12.78 -19.40 -6.32
N GLY A 742 -13.97 -18.82 -6.52
CA GLY A 742 -14.84 -19.11 -7.66
C GLY A 742 -14.15 -18.81 -9.00
N GLY A 743 -14.31 -19.70 -9.99
CA GLY A 743 -13.60 -19.64 -11.27
C GLY A 743 -12.15 -20.13 -11.21
N MET A 744 -11.37 -19.65 -10.24
CA MET A 744 -9.92 -19.93 -10.12
C MET A 744 -9.58 -21.42 -9.94
N VAL A 745 -10.48 -22.21 -9.33
CA VAL A 745 -10.35 -23.68 -9.27
C VAL A 745 -10.37 -24.29 -10.68
N GLN A 746 -11.23 -23.79 -11.57
CA GLN A 746 -11.36 -24.28 -12.93
C GLN A 746 -10.15 -23.84 -13.77
N ASP A 747 -9.69 -22.59 -13.64
CA ASP A 747 -8.46 -22.10 -14.31
C ASP A 747 -7.24 -22.99 -13.99
N LEU A 748 -7.07 -23.38 -12.73
CA LEU A 748 -6.01 -24.31 -12.31
C LEU A 748 -6.21 -25.71 -12.90
N ALA A 749 -7.44 -26.22 -12.88
CA ALA A 749 -7.74 -27.56 -13.34
C ALA A 749 -7.60 -27.70 -14.88
N ASP A 750 -8.11 -26.74 -15.65
CA ASP A 750 -7.93 -26.67 -17.11
C ASP A 750 -6.45 -26.54 -17.49
N GLY A 751 -5.71 -25.74 -16.72
CA GLY A 751 -4.27 -25.59 -16.87
C GLY A 751 -3.49 -26.89 -16.67
N LEU A 752 -3.86 -27.68 -15.65
CA LEU A 752 -3.29 -29.01 -15.40
C LEU A 752 -3.77 -30.05 -16.42
N ASP A 753 -5.04 -30.02 -16.82
CA ASP A 753 -5.62 -30.91 -17.82
C ASP A 753 -4.90 -30.76 -19.17
N ALA A 754 -4.65 -29.53 -19.62
CA ALA A 754 -3.87 -29.27 -20.83
C ALA A 754 -2.45 -29.89 -20.78
N ILE A 755 -1.76 -29.79 -19.63
CA ILE A 755 -0.42 -30.38 -19.42
C ILE A 755 -0.49 -31.91 -19.43
N PHE A 756 -1.53 -32.50 -18.83
CA PHE A 756 -1.74 -33.94 -18.84
C PHE A 756 -2.09 -34.46 -20.24
N GLN A 757 -2.98 -33.79 -20.99
CA GLN A 757 -3.27 -34.10 -22.39
C GLN A 757 -2.00 -34.08 -23.26
N GLU A 758 -1.13 -33.08 -23.08
CA GLU A 758 0.12 -32.98 -23.83
C GLU A 758 1.11 -34.12 -23.47
N TYR A 759 1.19 -34.51 -22.19
CA TYR A 759 1.98 -35.67 -21.75
C TYR A 759 1.40 -37.00 -22.26
N ILE A 760 0.08 -37.14 -22.33
CA ILE A 760 -0.60 -38.31 -22.92
C ILE A 760 -0.32 -38.40 -24.42
N SER A 761 -0.35 -37.26 -25.12
CA SER A 761 0.02 -37.18 -26.53
C SER A 761 1.47 -37.63 -26.77
N PHE A 762 2.40 -37.18 -25.91
CA PHE A 762 3.79 -37.65 -25.91
C PHE A 762 3.90 -39.17 -25.69
N LEU A 763 3.21 -39.73 -24.69
CA LEU A 763 3.12 -41.17 -24.44
C LEU A 763 2.59 -41.94 -25.65
N ALA A 764 1.51 -41.48 -26.27
CA ALA A 764 0.88 -42.08 -27.46
C ALA A 764 1.73 -41.96 -28.73
N SER A 765 2.60 -40.94 -28.82
CA SER A 765 3.56 -40.75 -29.90
C SER A 765 4.71 -41.77 -29.79
N CYS A 766 4.48 -42.97 -30.33
CA CYS A 766 5.35 -44.15 -30.20
C CYS A 766 6.67 -44.09 -31.00
N GLY A 767 7.34 -42.94 -31.05
CA GLY A 767 8.65 -42.78 -31.71
C GLY A 767 8.75 -41.65 -32.75
N THR A 768 7.71 -40.83 -32.93
CA THR A 768 7.82 -39.57 -33.68
C THR A 768 8.48 -38.50 -32.83
N ALA A 769 9.78 -38.63 -32.59
CA ALA A 769 10.59 -37.54 -32.08
C ALA A 769 10.73 -36.49 -33.20
N ALA A 770 10.05 -35.37 -33.05
CA ALA A 770 10.24 -34.21 -33.92
C ALA A 770 11.58 -33.55 -33.56
N ILE A 771 12.68 -34.04 -34.14
CA ILE A 771 13.95 -33.31 -34.14
C ILE A 771 13.81 -32.19 -35.19
N THR A 772 13.22 -31.07 -34.80
CA THR A 772 13.18 -29.84 -35.59
C THR A 772 14.53 -29.10 -35.53
N THR A 773 15.62 -29.80 -35.90
CA THR A 773 16.94 -29.24 -36.29
C THR A 773 17.88 -30.36 -36.76
N CYS A 774 17.60 -30.95 -37.93
CA CYS A 774 18.59 -31.75 -38.67
C CYS A 774 18.75 -31.20 -40.10
N THR A 775 19.30 -30.00 -40.21
CA THR A 775 19.90 -29.52 -41.46
C THR A 775 21.33 -30.03 -41.54
N GLU A 776 21.52 -31.22 -42.08
CA GLU A 776 22.63 -31.54 -43.01
C GLU A 776 22.60 -33.02 -43.45
N SER A 777 23.02 -33.21 -44.69
CA SER A 777 22.97 -34.42 -45.48
C SER A 777 23.68 -35.65 -44.88
N HIS A 778 22.92 -36.60 -44.35
CA HIS A 778 23.27 -38.03 -44.43
C HIS A 778 22.00 -38.89 -44.54
N ALA A 779 21.93 -39.72 -45.59
CA ALA A 779 20.74 -40.51 -45.92
C ALA A 779 20.58 -41.76 -45.03
N CYS A 780 20.19 -41.58 -43.76
CA CYS A 780 19.76 -42.70 -42.91
C CYS A 780 18.85 -42.29 -41.73
N CYS A 781 17.65 -41.77 -42.01
CA CYS A 781 16.55 -41.72 -41.03
C CYS A 781 15.19 -41.69 -41.74
N CYS A 782 14.61 -42.87 -41.99
CA CYS A 782 13.23 -42.95 -42.46
C CYS A 782 12.27 -42.43 -41.38
N LEU A 783 11.37 -41.50 -41.74
CA LEU A 783 10.26 -41.05 -40.89
C LEU A 783 9.26 -42.18 -40.65
N CYS A 784 9.60 -43.15 -39.80
CA CYS A 784 8.71 -44.25 -39.45
C CYS A 784 7.74 -43.81 -38.34
N ARG A 785 6.64 -43.17 -38.75
CA ARG A 785 5.48 -42.96 -37.88
C ARG A 785 5.03 -44.34 -37.39
N CYS A 786 5.26 -44.65 -36.11
CA CYS A 786 5.00 -45.97 -35.55
C CYS A 786 3.49 -46.18 -35.31
N THR A 787 2.76 -46.50 -36.37
CA THR A 787 1.39 -47.04 -36.33
C THR A 787 1.40 -48.54 -36.62
N LYS A 788 0.28 -49.21 -36.38
CA LYS A 788 0.02 -50.60 -36.79
C LYS A 788 0.38 -50.87 -38.25
N GLN A 789 0.04 -49.96 -39.16
CA GLN A 789 0.31 -50.09 -40.59
C GLN A 789 1.80 -50.19 -40.91
N SER A 790 2.68 -49.58 -40.10
CA SER A 790 4.13 -49.58 -40.31
C SER A 790 4.81 -50.91 -39.96
N TYR A 791 4.12 -51.79 -39.22
CA TYR A 791 4.60 -53.16 -38.94
C TYR A 791 3.96 -54.21 -39.86
N LEU A 792 2.87 -53.89 -40.55
CA LEU A 792 2.22 -54.82 -41.47
C LEU A 792 3.02 -54.94 -42.77
N PRO A 793 3.39 -56.15 -43.22
CA PRO A 793 4.11 -56.34 -44.47
C PRO A 793 3.29 -55.83 -45.67
N SER A 794 4.00 -55.39 -46.72
CA SER A 794 3.38 -55.10 -48.01
C SER A 794 2.74 -56.36 -48.58
N LEU A 795 1.57 -56.22 -49.21
CA LEU A 795 0.91 -57.35 -49.84
C LEU A 795 1.72 -57.78 -51.08
N PRO A 796 2.02 -59.07 -51.25
CA PRO A 796 2.71 -59.56 -52.44
C PRO A 796 1.81 -59.40 -53.68
N PRO A 797 2.41 -59.33 -54.89
CA PRO A 797 1.65 -59.30 -56.13
C PRO A 797 0.79 -60.57 -56.28
N LEU A 798 -0.42 -60.40 -56.84
CA LEU A 798 -1.31 -61.53 -57.13
C LEU A 798 -0.70 -62.39 -58.24
N THR A 799 -0.56 -63.69 -57.96
CA THR A 799 0.10 -64.68 -58.81
C THR A 799 -0.63 -66.01 -58.69
N ARG A 800 -0.69 -66.79 -59.78
CA ARG A 800 -1.30 -68.13 -59.79
C ARG A 800 -0.26 -69.22 -59.56
N CYS A 801 -0.65 -70.31 -58.89
CA CYS A 801 0.22 -71.48 -58.67
C CYS A 801 0.69 -72.10 -59.99
N ASN A 802 1.95 -72.57 -60.02
CA ASN A 802 2.56 -73.18 -61.19
C ASN A 802 2.44 -74.72 -61.15
N GLN A 803 1.58 -75.26 -62.02
CA GLN A 803 1.29 -76.70 -62.08
C GLN A 803 2.30 -77.53 -62.90
N ASP A 804 3.29 -76.91 -63.55
CA ASP A 804 4.11 -77.53 -64.62
C ASP A 804 5.15 -78.55 -64.13
N SER A 805 4.97 -79.17 -62.96
CA SER A 805 5.98 -80.06 -62.36
C SER A 805 5.43 -81.14 -61.44
N LYS A 806 4.57 -82.01 -61.99
CA LYS A 806 4.34 -83.36 -61.44
C LYS A 806 5.66 -84.12 -61.23
N ILE A 807 6.70 -83.80 -62.02
CA ILE A 807 8.09 -84.29 -61.88
C ILE A 807 8.78 -83.78 -60.60
N ILE A 808 8.63 -82.50 -60.22
CA ILE A 808 9.28 -81.96 -59.00
C ILE A 808 8.61 -82.54 -57.73
N ARG A 809 7.30 -82.78 -57.73
CA ARG A 809 6.64 -83.51 -56.62
C ARG A 809 7.19 -84.93 -56.46
N LEU A 810 7.56 -85.62 -57.54
CA LEU A 810 8.24 -86.92 -57.46
C LEU A 810 9.65 -86.81 -56.87
N TRP A 811 10.47 -85.88 -57.35
CA TRP A 811 11.84 -85.68 -56.86
C TRP A 811 11.87 -85.28 -55.37
N ARG A 812 10.94 -84.43 -54.93
CA ARG A 812 10.81 -84.02 -53.52
C ARG A 812 10.34 -85.15 -52.60
N ARG A 813 9.62 -86.15 -53.13
CA ARG A 813 9.14 -87.33 -52.38
C ARG A 813 10.13 -88.52 -52.42
N ALA A 814 11.08 -88.52 -53.35
CA ALA A 814 12.17 -89.49 -53.44
C ALA A 814 13.40 -89.11 -52.57
N ALA A 815 13.59 -87.83 -52.27
CA ALA A 815 14.68 -87.34 -51.43
C ALA A 815 14.41 -87.54 -49.93
N SER A 816 14.74 -88.73 -49.40
CA SER A 816 14.80 -88.95 -47.95
C SER A 816 15.93 -88.13 -47.30
N PRO A 817 15.74 -87.49 -46.14
CA PRO A 817 16.75 -86.63 -45.53
C PRO A 817 17.83 -87.44 -44.80
N CYS A 818 18.83 -87.91 -45.54
CA CYS A 818 20.09 -88.38 -44.96
C CYS A 818 20.98 -87.20 -44.56
N ARG A 819 21.49 -87.21 -43.33
CA ARG A 819 22.52 -86.26 -42.85
C ARG A 819 23.81 -86.40 -43.68
N ALA A 820 24.36 -85.30 -44.19
CA ALA A 820 25.67 -84.75 -43.77
C ALA A 820 26.30 -83.78 -44.81
N THR A 821 26.85 -82.67 -44.29
CA THR A 821 28.04 -81.91 -44.75
C THR A 821 28.45 -81.90 -46.24
N GLY A 822 28.44 -80.73 -46.88
CA GLY A 822 29.09 -80.50 -48.19
C GLY A 822 29.13 -79.03 -48.64
N THR A 823 30.32 -78.43 -48.52
CA THR A 823 30.84 -77.17 -49.11
C THR A 823 30.23 -76.63 -50.44
N SER A 824 29.87 -75.33 -50.45
CA SER A 824 30.09 -74.22 -51.44
C SER A 824 30.20 -74.48 -52.97
N PRO A 825 29.88 -73.51 -53.88
CA PRO A 825 30.06 -72.05 -53.69
C PRO A 825 29.03 -71.06 -54.33
N ARG A 826 29.26 -69.76 -54.08
CA ARG A 826 28.76 -68.53 -54.76
C ARG A 826 27.31 -68.08 -54.51
N GLY A 827 27.15 -67.19 -53.52
CA GLY A 827 26.02 -66.25 -53.37
C GLY A 827 26.53 -64.90 -52.82
N GLY A 828 25.91 -63.79 -53.22
CA GLY A 828 26.36 -62.42 -52.91
C GLY A 828 26.16 -61.99 -51.45
N VAL A 829 26.95 -60.99 -51.03
CA VAL A 829 27.06 -60.53 -49.63
C VAL A 829 25.91 -59.61 -49.21
N TYR A 830 25.24 -59.97 -48.10
CA TYR A 830 24.67 -59.01 -47.15
C TYR A 830 25.00 -59.48 -45.72
N PRO A 831 25.58 -58.64 -44.85
CA PRO A 831 26.08 -59.08 -43.54
C PRO A 831 25.01 -59.01 -42.43
N GLY A 832 25.06 -59.96 -41.48
CA GLY A 832 24.61 -59.69 -40.12
C GLY A 832 23.48 -60.54 -39.52
N GLN A 833 23.59 -61.88 -39.54
CA GLN A 833 22.96 -62.68 -38.47
C GLN A 833 23.60 -64.07 -38.27
N ASN A 834 24.59 -64.13 -37.38
CA ASN A 834 25.06 -65.39 -36.80
C ASN A 834 24.12 -65.78 -35.65
N ALA A 835 23.21 -66.73 -35.91
CA ALA A 835 22.47 -67.45 -34.87
C ALA A 835 22.86 -68.93 -34.95
N SER A 836 23.67 -69.37 -33.99
CA SER A 836 24.22 -70.73 -33.92
C SER A 836 23.12 -71.79 -33.78
N PHE A 837 23.15 -72.80 -34.66
CA PHE A 837 22.50 -74.07 -34.39
C PHE A 837 23.20 -74.75 -33.21
N SER A 838 22.56 -74.73 -32.04
CA SER A 838 22.91 -75.61 -30.93
C SER A 838 21.65 -76.00 -30.17
N GLY A 839 21.49 -77.30 -29.90
CA GLY A 839 20.29 -77.84 -29.27
C GLY A 839 20.24 -77.48 -27.79
N GLY A 840 19.16 -76.82 -27.35
CA GLY A 840 18.91 -76.51 -25.95
C GLY A 840 17.41 -76.26 -25.72
N ASN A 841 16.81 -76.97 -24.77
CA ASN A 841 15.35 -77.08 -24.63
C ASN A 841 14.62 -75.84 -24.07
N ASN A 842 15.29 -74.68 -23.95
CA ASN A 842 14.72 -73.44 -23.43
C ASN A 842 14.78 -72.31 -24.48
N PRO A 843 13.70 -72.09 -25.26
CA PRO A 843 13.60 -70.90 -26.11
C PRO A 843 13.47 -69.64 -25.23
N ARG A 844 14.06 -68.52 -25.65
CA ARG A 844 13.90 -67.21 -25.00
C ARG A 844 12.71 -66.44 -25.62
N PRO A 845 12.01 -65.57 -24.85
CA PRO A 845 11.03 -64.64 -25.42
C PRO A 845 11.66 -63.79 -26.53
N SER A 846 10.91 -63.51 -27.60
CA SER A 846 11.40 -62.71 -28.74
C SER A 846 11.30 -61.19 -28.50
N THR A 847 10.67 -60.76 -27.40
CA THR A 847 10.35 -59.36 -27.10
C THR A 847 11.58 -58.46 -27.03
N SER A 848 11.68 -57.51 -27.98
CA SER A 848 12.78 -56.54 -28.06
C SER A 848 12.67 -55.43 -27.01
N ARG A 849 13.79 -54.73 -26.73
CA ARG A 849 13.80 -53.53 -25.86
C ARG A 849 12.83 -52.44 -26.34
N GLY A 850 12.56 -52.36 -27.65
CA GLY A 850 11.57 -51.43 -28.21
C GLY A 850 10.15 -51.77 -27.77
N THR A 851 9.81 -53.06 -27.73
CA THR A 851 8.49 -53.53 -27.29
C THR A 851 8.34 -53.43 -25.78
N GLN A 852 9.40 -53.72 -25.01
CA GLN A 852 9.43 -53.49 -23.55
C GLN A 852 9.16 -52.02 -23.20
N ARG A 853 9.76 -51.05 -23.92
CA ARG A 853 9.49 -49.62 -23.74
C ARG A 853 8.02 -49.25 -23.96
N LEU A 854 7.33 -49.90 -24.89
CA LEU A 854 5.89 -49.70 -25.11
C LEU A 854 5.05 -50.25 -23.94
N TYR A 855 5.47 -51.36 -23.32
CA TYR A 855 4.84 -51.86 -22.08
C TYR A 855 5.02 -50.88 -20.91
N ILE A 856 6.19 -50.27 -20.75
CA ILE A 856 6.40 -49.22 -19.73
C ILE A 856 5.51 -48.01 -20.00
N ARG A 857 5.38 -47.56 -21.27
CA ARG A 857 4.42 -46.49 -21.64
C ARG A 857 2.97 -46.86 -21.30
N LEU A 858 2.57 -48.10 -21.53
CA LEU A 858 1.22 -48.59 -21.22
C LEU A 858 0.96 -48.57 -19.70
N ASN A 859 1.87 -49.12 -18.89
CA ASN A 859 1.81 -49.04 -17.43
C ASN A 859 1.77 -47.59 -16.94
N THR A 860 2.53 -46.72 -17.59
CA THR A 860 2.60 -45.29 -17.28
C THR A 860 1.28 -44.57 -17.53
N LEU A 861 0.56 -44.89 -18.62
CA LEU A 861 -0.79 -44.38 -18.87
C LEU A 861 -1.80 -44.84 -17.80
N HIS A 862 -1.72 -46.09 -17.33
CA HIS A 862 -2.58 -46.57 -16.24
C HIS A 862 -2.25 -45.93 -14.88
N TYR A 863 -0.97 -45.67 -14.60
CA TYR A 863 -0.53 -44.91 -13.43
C TYR A 863 -1.06 -43.46 -13.48
N LEU A 864 -0.91 -42.80 -14.63
CA LEU A 864 -1.42 -41.45 -14.86
C LEU A 864 -2.94 -41.37 -14.63
N LEU A 865 -3.70 -42.29 -15.22
CA LEU A 865 -5.16 -42.36 -15.12
C LEU A 865 -5.63 -42.50 -13.66
N SER A 866 -4.92 -43.29 -12.82
CA SER A 866 -5.28 -43.44 -11.41
C SER A 866 -4.98 -42.18 -10.58
N HIS A 867 -3.91 -41.44 -10.92
CA HIS A 867 -3.56 -40.19 -10.23
C HIS A 867 -4.46 -39.02 -10.65
N ILE A 868 -4.81 -38.91 -11.93
CA ILE A 868 -5.81 -37.95 -12.41
C ILE A 868 -7.13 -38.14 -11.64
N HIS A 869 -7.60 -39.39 -11.47
CA HIS A 869 -8.82 -39.66 -10.70
C HIS A 869 -8.70 -39.32 -9.21
N ALA A 870 -7.50 -39.38 -8.63
CA ALA A 870 -7.27 -38.94 -7.25
C ALA A 870 -7.26 -37.40 -7.12
N LEU A 871 -6.70 -36.69 -8.10
CA LEU A 871 -6.73 -35.21 -8.16
C LEU A 871 -8.16 -34.68 -8.37
N ASP A 872 -8.93 -35.31 -9.25
CA ASP A 872 -10.34 -34.99 -9.53
C ASP A 872 -11.20 -35.06 -8.25
N LYS A 873 -10.98 -36.10 -7.43
CA LYS A 873 -11.59 -36.25 -6.11
C LYS A 873 -11.16 -35.18 -5.12
N SER A 874 -9.87 -34.79 -5.13
CA SER A 874 -9.34 -33.72 -4.27
C SER A 874 -10.02 -32.38 -4.59
N LEU A 875 -9.99 -31.96 -5.87
CA LEU A 875 -10.64 -30.73 -6.34
C LEU A 875 -12.14 -30.72 -6.03
N SER A 876 -12.84 -31.84 -6.28
CA SER A 876 -14.27 -31.99 -5.96
C SER A 876 -14.55 -31.83 -4.46
N PHE A 877 -13.77 -32.48 -3.59
CA PHE A 877 -13.95 -32.44 -2.13
C PHE A 877 -13.76 -31.02 -1.59
N PHE A 878 -12.66 -30.35 -1.95
CA PHE A 878 -12.36 -29.01 -1.46
C PHE A 878 -13.27 -27.91 -2.05
N SER A 879 -13.85 -28.13 -3.22
CA SER A 879 -14.83 -27.20 -3.82
C SER A 879 -16.19 -27.21 -3.11
N HIS A 880 -16.61 -28.37 -2.59
CA HIS A 880 -17.89 -28.51 -1.87
C HIS A 880 -17.75 -28.26 -0.35
N GLY A 881 -16.55 -28.41 0.22
CA GLY A 881 -16.31 -28.44 1.66
C GLY A 881 -16.37 -27.11 2.44
N ARG A 882 -16.87 -26.00 1.87
CA ARG A 882 -16.89 -24.69 2.56
C ARG A 882 -18.19 -23.87 2.46
N CYS A 883 -19.20 -24.33 1.72
CA CYS A 883 -20.52 -23.69 1.65
C CYS A 883 -21.62 -24.72 1.92
N SER A 884 -22.13 -24.79 3.15
CA SER A 884 -23.31 -25.57 3.51
C SER A 884 -23.95 -25.04 4.80
N SER A 885 -24.72 -23.95 4.66
CA SER A 885 -25.79 -23.66 5.62
C SER A 885 -26.88 -24.74 5.45
N PRO A 886 -27.28 -25.47 6.51
CA PRO A 886 -28.12 -26.65 6.37
C PRO A 886 -29.62 -26.30 6.28
N THR A 887 -30.04 -25.66 5.18
CA THR A 887 -31.47 -25.37 4.95
C THR A 887 -31.91 -25.58 3.50
N SER A 888 -32.89 -26.50 3.36
CA SER A 888 -33.82 -26.71 2.23
C SER A 888 -33.44 -27.68 1.09
N SER A 889 -34.43 -28.53 0.77
CA SER A 889 -34.65 -29.38 -0.42
C SER A 889 -33.65 -30.49 -0.79
N ALA A 890 -33.89 -31.68 -0.21
CA ALA A 890 -33.42 -32.96 -0.76
C ALA A 890 -34.17 -33.33 -2.06
N ALA A 891 -33.88 -32.65 -3.17
CA ALA A 891 -34.59 -32.84 -4.45
C ALA A 891 -33.71 -32.73 -5.72
N SER A 892 -32.40 -33.04 -5.66
CA SER A 892 -31.66 -33.39 -6.87
C SER A 892 -30.44 -34.28 -6.60
N ARG A 893 -30.56 -35.59 -6.88
CA ARG A 893 -29.47 -36.58 -6.80
C ARG A 893 -28.85 -36.90 -8.17
N HIS A 894 -28.98 -36.00 -9.15
CA HIS A 894 -28.50 -36.22 -10.52
C HIS A 894 -27.83 -34.99 -11.18
N LEU A 895 -27.43 -33.96 -10.44
CA LEU A 895 -26.47 -32.99 -10.99
C LEU A 895 -25.09 -33.65 -11.14
N ALA A 896 -24.44 -33.39 -12.27
CA ALA A 896 -23.21 -34.05 -12.68
C ALA A 896 -22.08 -33.86 -11.66
N GLN A 897 -21.31 -34.92 -11.43
CA GLN A 897 -20.00 -34.81 -10.80
C GLN A 897 -19.13 -33.89 -11.68
N SER A 898 -18.69 -32.76 -11.14
CA SER A 898 -17.77 -31.83 -11.82
C SER A 898 -16.42 -32.53 -12.00
N THR A 899 -16.23 -33.09 -13.18
CA THR A 899 -15.10 -33.93 -13.53
C THR A 899 -14.13 -33.10 -14.34
N HIS A 900 -13.16 -32.49 -13.65
CA HIS A 900 -12.33 -31.43 -14.23
C HIS A 900 -11.36 -31.95 -15.30
N PHE A 901 -11.07 -33.26 -15.30
CA PHE A 901 -10.07 -33.90 -16.16
C PHE A 901 -10.65 -34.87 -17.21
N GLU A 902 -11.89 -34.65 -17.69
CA GLU A 902 -12.51 -35.57 -18.67
C GLU A 902 -11.70 -35.70 -19.97
N HIS A 903 -11.16 -34.60 -20.51
CA HIS A 903 -10.39 -34.65 -21.75
C HIS A 903 -9.11 -35.48 -21.58
N SER A 904 -8.34 -35.29 -20.51
CA SER A 904 -7.19 -36.15 -20.20
C SER A 904 -7.59 -37.60 -19.97
N ARG A 905 -8.73 -37.84 -19.32
CA ARG A 905 -9.22 -39.20 -19.06
C ARG A 905 -9.57 -39.94 -20.35
N ALA A 906 -10.31 -39.29 -21.26
CA ALA A 906 -10.65 -39.83 -22.57
C ALA A 906 -9.41 -40.00 -23.46
N ALA A 907 -8.50 -39.02 -23.46
CA ALA A 907 -7.22 -39.10 -24.17
C ALA A 907 -6.36 -40.27 -23.66
N ALA A 908 -6.27 -40.47 -22.35
CA ALA A 908 -5.52 -41.58 -21.76
C ALA A 908 -6.11 -42.94 -22.12
N GLN A 909 -7.44 -43.09 -22.09
CA GLN A 909 -8.12 -44.32 -22.51
C GLN A 909 -7.86 -44.65 -23.99
N SER A 910 -7.95 -43.64 -24.88
CA SER A 910 -7.62 -43.78 -26.30
C SER A 910 -6.14 -44.14 -26.52
N ALA A 911 -5.24 -43.50 -25.77
CA ALA A 911 -3.81 -43.78 -25.80
C ALA A 911 -3.47 -45.20 -25.32
N ILE A 912 -4.15 -45.72 -24.29
CA ILE A 912 -3.97 -47.09 -23.77
C ILE A 912 -4.21 -48.11 -24.88
N VAL A 913 -5.35 -48.03 -25.56
CA VAL A 913 -5.70 -48.94 -26.67
C VAL A 913 -4.70 -48.82 -27.82
N ARG A 914 -4.34 -47.59 -28.21
CA ARG A 914 -3.40 -47.33 -29.31
C ARG A 914 -1.97 -47.83 -29.02
N VAL A 915 -1.46 -47.62 -27.81
CA VAL A 915 -0.13 -48.09 -27.40
C VAL A 915 -0.11 -49.63 -27.30
N ALA A 916 -1.18 -50.23 -26.79
CA ALA A 916 -1.35 -51.69 -26.78
C ALA A 916 -1.37 -52.28 -28.20
N GLU A 917 -2.10 -51.68 -29.14
CA GLU A 917 -2.12 -52.10 -30.55
C GLU A 917 -0.72 -51.98 -31.16
N VAL A 918 -0.05 -50.82 -31.03
CA VAL A 918 1.31 -50.62 -31.57
C VAL A 918 2.31 -51.63 -30.98
N ALA A 919 2.21 -51.94 -29.68
CA ALA A 919 3.05 -52.95 -29.03
C ALA A 919 2.77 -54.38 -29.54
N ALA A 920 1.49 -54.74 -29.74
CA ALA A 920 1.09 -56.04 -30.23
C ALA A 920 1.54 -56.29 -31.68
N TYR A 921 1.33 -55.33 -32.58
CA TYR A 921 1.74 -55.48 -33.98
C TYR A 921 3.27 -55.50 -34.13
N ARG A 922 3.99 -54.73 -33.31
CA ARG A 922 5.46 -54.84 -33.19
C ARG A 922 5.88 -56.22 -32.68
N LEU A 923 5.25 -56.73 -31.63
CA LEU A 923 5.57 -58.03 -31.05
C LEU A 923 5.38 -59.17 -32.07
N ILE A 924 4.29 -59.17 -32.83
CA ILE A 924 3.96 -60.26 -33.76
C ILE A 924 4.69 -60.13 -35.09
N PHE A 925 4.62 -58.97 -35.76
CA PHE A 925 5.14 -58.81 -37.12
C PHE A 925 6.61 -58.38 -37.22
N LEU A 926 7.21 -57.85 -36.14
CA LEU A 926 8.65 -57.53 -36.11
C LEU A 926 9.41 -58.51 -35.21
N ASP A 927 9.18 -58.47 -33.90
CA ASP A 927 9.94 -59.26 -32.91
C ASP A 927 9.75 -60.78 -33.15
N SER A 928 8.54 -61.22 -33.47
CA SER A 928 8.19 -62.63 -33.69
C SER A 928 8.04 -63.01 -35.17
N HIS A 929 8.49 -62.13 -36.09
CA HIS A 929 8.30 -62.27 -37.54
C HIS A 929 8.57 -63.69 -38.05
N HIS A 930 9.75 -64.24 -37.74
CA HIS A 930 10.17 -65.58 -38.18
C HIS A 930 9.21 -66.68 -37.73
N SER A 931 8.61 -66.58 -36.54
CA SER A 931 7.67 -67.59 -36.04
C SER A 931 6.26 -67.43 -36.63
N PHE A 932 5.76 -66.20 -36.72
CA PHE A 932 4.35 -65.93 -37.01
C PHE A 932 4.03 -65.68 -38.48
N TYR A 933 4.94 -65.04 -39.22
CA TYR A 933 4.69 -64.63 -40.61
C TYR A 933 5.75 -65.12 -41.59
N GLY A 934 7.00 -65.32 -41.14
CA GLY A 934 8.11 -65.79 -41.95
C GLY A 934 8.08 -67.30 -42.19
N GLY A 935 8.02 -68.10 -41.12
CA GLY A 935 8.22 -69.56 -41.20
C GLY A 935 6.96 -70.42 -41.31
N LEU A 936 5.76 -69.90 -41.04
CA LEU A 936 4.52 -70.70 -41.08
C LEU A 936 4.20 -71.15 -42.52
N TYR A 937 3.89 -72.43 -42.72
CA TYR A 937 3.50 -73.04 -44.01
C TYR A 937 4.44 -72.78 -45.21
N VAL A 938 5.71 -72.47 -44.98
CA VAL A 938 6.70 -72.30 -46.07
C VAL A 938 7.04 -73.66 -46.67
N GLY A 939 6.98 -73.77 -48.00
CA GLY A 939 7.32 -74.98 -48.76
C GLY A 939 6.23 -76.05 -48.74
N ALA A 940 5.71 -76.42 -47.57
CA ALA A 940 4.56 -77.31 -47.39
C ALA A 940 3.90 -77.12 -46.00
N VAL A 941 2.58 -77.33 -45.94
CA VAL A 941 1.78 -77.14 -44.70
C VAL A 941 2.13 -78.18 -43.63
N ALA A 942 2.36 -79.43 -44.02
CA ALA A 942 2.72 -80.53 -43.12
C ALA A 942 4.08 -80.32 -42.43
N ASP A 943 5.06 -79.74 -43.14
CA ASP A 943 6.43 -79.55 -42.64
C ASP A 943 6.57 -78.31 -41.73
N ALA A 944 5.80 -77.26 -42.03
CA ALA A 944 5.92 -75.94 -41.41
C ALA A 944 4.67 -75.54 -40.57
N ARG A 945 4.22 -76.45 -39.71
CA ARG A 945 3.06 -76.29 -38.78
C ARG A 945 3.19 -75.14 -37.78
N ILE A 946 2.09 -74.69 -37.18
CA ILE A 946 2.01 -73.56 -36.23
C ILE A 946 2.72 -73.77 -34.88
N ARG A 947 3.06 -75.02 -34.52
CA ARG A 947 3.59 -75.38 -33.19
C ARG A 947 4.77 -74.52 -32.70
N PRO A 948 5.75 -74.08 -33.52
CA PRO A 948 6.79 -73.14 -33.10
C PRO A 948 6.23 -71.76 -32.72
N ALA A 949 5.29 -71.21 -33.51
CA ALA A 949 4.65 -69.94 -33.22
C ALA A 949 3.89 -69.95 -31.89
N LEU A 950 3.17 -71.03 -31.59
CA LEU A 950 2.46 -71.18 -30.31
C LEU A 950 3.41 -71.28 -29.11
N ARG A 951 4.62 -71.82 -29.28
CA ARG A 951 5.65 -71.81 -28.22
C ARG A 951 6.16 -70.39 -27.97
N THR A 952 6.54 -69.67 -29.02
CA THR A 952 6.95 -68.26 -28.96
C THR A 952 5.87 -67.38 -28.32
N LEU A 953 4.61 -67.57 -28.72
CA LEU A 953 3.45 -66.85 -28.18
C LEU A 953 3.29 -67.06 -26.67
N LYS A 954 3.28 -68.31 -26.20
CA LYS A 954 3.10 -68.64 -24.77
C LYS A 954 4.20 -68.05 -23.88
N GLN A 955 5.42 -67.91 -24.41
CA GLN A 955 6.53 -67.26 -23.72
C GLN A 955 6.38 -65.73 -23.72
N ASN A 956 6.04 -65.14 -24.86
CA ASN A 956 5.83 -63.70 -24.97
C ASN A 956 4.65 -63.21 -24.11
N LEU A 957 3.55 -63.97 -24.04
CA LEU A 957 2.43 -63.68 -23.13
C LEU A 957 2.87 -63.75 -21.66
N SER A 958 3.62 -64.78 -21.27
CA SER A 958 4.15 -64.92 -19.92
C SER A 958 5.08 -63.76 -19.54
N PHE A 959 5.88 -63.27 -20.49
CA PHE A 959 6.79 -62.13 -20.28
C PHE A 959 6.04 -60.79 -20.23
N LEU A 960 5.04 -60.59 -21.11
CA LEU A 960 4.15 -59.44 -21.12
C LEU A 960 3.43 -59.29 -19.77
N VAL A 961 2.84 -60.37 -19.24
CA VAL A 961 2.17 -60.38 -17.94
C VAL A 961 3.15 -60.08 -16.79
N SER A 962 4.42 -60.51 -16.88
CA SER A 962 5.43 -60.19 -15.87
C SER A 962 5.91 -58.74 -15.84
N ILE A 963 5.62 -57.94 -16.87
CA ILE A 963 6.02 -56.52 -16.98
C ILE A 963 4.82 -55.59 -16.80
N LEU A 964 3.65 -55.96 -17.29
CA LEU A 964 2.46 -55.11 -17.25
C LEU A 964 1.75 -55.17 -15.90
N VAL A 965 1.29 -54.02 -15.41
CA VAL A 965 0.38 -53.95 -14.27
C VAL A 965 -0.96 -54.63 -14.61
N ASP A 966 -1.63 -55.19 -13.62
CA ASP A 966 -2.84 -56.02 -13.82
C ASP A 966 -3.91 -55.34 -14.69
N ARG A 967 -4.11 -54.02 -14.50
CA ARG A 967 -5.08 -53.22 -15.29
C ARG A 967 -4.72 -53.08 -16.77
N ALA A 968 -3.45 -53.25 -17.14
CA ALA A 968 -2.95 -53.16 -18.52
C ALA A 968 -2.94 -54.51 -19.24
N GLN A 969 -2.89 -55.62 -18.50
CA GLN A 969 -2.76 -56.97 -19.07
C GLN A 969 -3.92 -57.36 -20.01
N PRO A 970 -5.22 -57.17 -19.67
CA PRO A 970 -6.34 -57.55 -20.56
C PRO A 970 -6.29 -56.85 -21.92
N VAL A 971 -6.03 -55.55 -21.94
CA VAL A 971 -5.99 -54.75 -23.17
C VAL A 971 -4.80 -55.18 -24.04
N ALA A 972 -3.62 -55.37 -23.45
CA ALA A 972 -2.44 -55.80 -24.18
C ALA A 972 -2.58 -57.23 -24.74
N VAL A 973 -3.12 -58.18 -23.97
CA VAL A 973 -3.32 -59.56 -24.43
C VAL A 973 -4.38 -59.62 -25.55
N ARG A 974 -5.47 -58.84 -25.45
CA ARG A 974 -6.47 -58.74 -26.54
C ARG A 974 -5.87 -58.21 -27.84
N GLU A 975 -5.02 -57.18 -27.79
CA GLU A 975 -4.38 -56.67 -29.01
C GLU A 975 -3.33 -57.65 -29.58
N VAL A 976 -2.61 -58.39 -28.72
CA VAL A 976 -1.71 -59.49 -29.15
C VAL A 976 -2.49 -60.62 -29.82
N MET A 977 -3.69 -60.95 -29.33
CA MET A 977 -4.60 -61.91 -29.95
C MET A 977 -5.01 -61.47 -31.36
N LYS A 978 -5.53 -60.25 -31.50
CA LYS A 978 -5.89 -59.67 -32.81
C LYS A 978 -4.72 -59.65 -33.79
N ALA A 979 -3.54 -59.22 -33.33
CA ALA A 979 -2.33 -59.21 -34.15
C ALA A 979 -1.92 -60.63 -34.59
N SER A 980 -2.10 -61.63 -33.72
CA SER A 980 -1.82 -63.05 -34.01
C SER A 980 -2.80 -63.63 -35.03
N PHE A 981 -4.11 -63.36 -34.89
CA PHE A 981 -5.12 -63.77 -35.88
C PHE A 981 -4.91 -63.07 -37.22
N GLN A 982 -4.57 -61.77 -37.23
CA GLN A 982 -4.23 -61.06 -38.46
C GLN A 982 -2.95 -61.60 -39.10
N ALA A 983 -1.93 -61.98 -38.33
CA ALA A 983 -0.73 -62.62 -38.88
C ALA A 983 -1.04 -63.97 -39.53
N PHE A 984 -1.87 -64.80 -38.90
CA PHE A 984 -2.34 -66.07 -39.47
C PHE A 984 -3.10 -65.86 -40.79
N LEU A 985 -4.05 -64.91 -40.83
CA LEU A 985 -4.75 -64.51 -42.06
C LEU A 985 -3.81 -63.99 -43.15
N MET A 986 -2.81 -63.18 -42.79
CA MET A 986 -1.79 -62.69 -43.73
C MET A 986 -0.89 -63.81 -44.26
N VAL A 987 -0.64 -64.88 -43.49
CA VAL A 987 0.07 -66.07 -44.00
C VAL A 987 -0.74 -66.80 -45.08
N LEU A 988 -2.06 -66.96 -44.89
CA LEU A 988 -2.95 -67.64 -45.83
C LEU A 988 -3.23 -66.81 -47.10
N LEU A 989 -3.48 -65.52 -46.97
CA LEU A 989 -4.00 -64.64 -48.05
C LEU A 989 -2.94 -63.75 -48.72
N ALA A 990 -1.76 -63.65 -48.10
CA ALA A 990 -0.69 -62.74 -48.50
C ALA A 990 0.71 -63.37 -48.28
N GLY A 991 0.80 -64.69 -48.33
CA GLY A 991 2.00 -65.45 -47.94
C GLY A 991 3.17 -65.46 -48.93
N GLY A 992 3.03 -64.82 -50.10
CA GLY A 992 4.06 -64.82 -51.16
C GLY A 992 4.08 -66.09 -52.01
N SER A 993 5.12 -66.23 -52.83
CA SER A 993 5.34 -67.40 -53.71
C SER A 993 5.48 -68.71 -52.94
N GLU A 994 6.15 -68.65 -51.78
CA GLU A 994 6.59 -69.78 -50.95
C GLU A 994 5.49 -70.64 -50.31
N ARG A 995 4.21 -70.28 -50.51
CA ARG A 995 3.05 -70.93 -49.88
C ARG A 995 1.96 -71.24 -50.89
N SER A 996 1.69 -72.52 -51.11
CA SER A 996 0.53 -73.02 -51.83
C SER A 996 -0.25 -74.00 -50.94
N PHE A 997 -1.55 -74.11 -51.17
CA PHE A 997 -2.47 -74.89 -50.32
C PHE A 997 -3.38 -75.78 -51.19
N THR A 998 -3.51 -77.05 -50.81
CA THR A 998 -4.48 -78.00 -51.38
C THR A 998 -5.73 -78.08 -50.52
N THR A 999 -6.77 -78.78 -50.98
CA THR A 999 -7.97 -79.07 -50.18
C THR A 999 -7.67 -80.04 -49.03
N GLU A 1000 -6.70 -80.94 -49.21
CA GLU A 1000 -6.23 -81.88 -48.18
C GLU A 1000 -5.59 -81.17 -46.97
N ASP A 1001 -4.94 -80.02 -47.20
CA ASP A 1001 -4.31 -79.21 -46.15
C ASP A 1001 -5.32 -78.53 -45.20
N HIS A 1002 -6.61 -78.47 -45.55
CA HIS A 1002 -7.62 -77.74 -44.77
C HIS A 1002 -7.74 -78.23 -43.32
N ALA A 1003 -7.83 -79.54 -43.10
CA ALA A 1003 -7.95 -80.12 -41.75
C ALA A 1003 -6.75 -79.78 -40.86
N ILE A 1004 -5.55 -79.70 -41.46
CA ILE A 1004 -4.31 -79.30 -40.79
C ILE A 1004 -4.35 -77.82 -40.40
N ILE A 1005 -4.75 -76.95 -41.33
CA ILE A 1005 -4.85 -75.49 -41.11
C ILE A 1005 -5.90 -75.18 -40.04
N GLU A 1006 -7.01 -75.92 -40.03
CA GLU A 1006 -8.10 -75.78 -39.07
C GLU A 1006 -7.68 -76.26 -37.65
N GLU A 1007 -6.97 -77.39 -37.53
CA GLU A 1007 -6.36 -77.84 -36.26
C GLU A 1007 -5.37 -76.80 -35.70
N ASP A 1008 -4.53 -76.23 -36.58
CA ASP A 1008 -3.53 -75.22 -36.21
C ASP A 1008 -4.20 -73.90 -35.78
N PHE A 1009 -5.27 -73.45 -36.45
CA PHE A 1009 -6.03 -72.27 -36.02
C PHE A 1009 -6.77 -72.50 -34.70
N ARG A 1010 -7.44 -73.65 -34.53
CA ARG A 1010 -8.09 -74.06 -33.28
C ARG A 1010 -7.08 -74.08 -32.12
N SER A 1011 -5.83 -74.48 -32.38
CA SER A 1011 -4.74 -74.48 -31.41
C SER A 1011 -4.23 -73.06 -31.08
N LEU A 1012 -4.27 -72.12 -32.03
CA LEU A 1012 -4.01 -70.70 -31.79
C LEU A 1012 -5.09 -70.07 -30.92
N LYS A 1013 -6.38 -70.33 -31.22
CA LYS A 1013 -7.52 -69.85 -30.43
C LYS A 1013 -7.42 -70.31 -28.98
N ARG A 1014 -7.25 -71.62 -28.75
CA ARG A 1014 -7.06 -72.22 -27.42
C ARG A 1014 -5.85 -71.67 -26.65
N ALA A 1015 -4.82 -71.16 -27.32
CA ALA A 1015 -3.66 -70.59 -26.64
C ALA A 1015 -4.00 -69.31 -25.85
N PHE A 1016 -5.01 -68.54 -26.29
CA PHE A 1016 -5.50 -67.38 -25.55
C PHE A 1016 -6.45 -67.78 -24.42
N CYS A 1017 -7.35 -68.76 -24.62
CA CYS A 1017 -8.22 -69.25 -23.55
C CYS A 1017 -7.43 -69.90 -22.37
N THR A 1018 -6.38 -70.68 -22.67
CA THR A 1018 -5.64 -71.47 -21.66
C THR A 1018 -4.45 -70.78 -21.00
N ARG A 1019 -3.98 -69.64 -21.53
CA ARG A 1019 -2.88 -68.84 -20.94
C ARG A 1019 -3.21 -67.38 -20.73
N GLY A 1020 -4.34 -66.90 -21.25
CA GLY A 1020 -4.98 -65.65 -20.88
C GLY A 1020 -6.22 -65.88 -20.02
N GLU A 1021 -6.25 -66.96 -19.25
CA GLU A 1021 -7.36 -67.36 -18.38
C GLU A 1021 -7.69 -66.20 -17.41
N GLY A 1022 -8.92 -65.66 -17.51
CA GLY A 1022 -9.35 -64.46 -16.80
C GLY A 1022 -8.91 -63.09 -17.38
N LEU A 1023 -7.99 -63.06 -18.35
CA LEU A 1023 -7.51 -61.83 -19.01
C LEU A 1023 -8.27 -61.47 -20.30
N VAL A 1024 -8.78 -62.46 -21.03
CA VAL A 1024 -9.67 -62.28 -22.19
C VAL A 1024 -10.81 -63.28 -22.08
N ALA A 1025 -12.06 -62.80 -22.10
CA ALA A 1025 -13.24 -63.66 -22.06
C ALA A 1025 -13.37 -64.48 -23.35
N GLU A 1026 -13.81 -65.73 -23.25
CA GLU A 1026 -13.92 -66.67 -24.37
C GLU A 1026 -14.81 -66.10 -25.50
N GLU A 1027 -15.92 -65.45 -25.17
CA GLU A 1027 -16.79 -64.74 -26.13
C GLU A 1027 -16.04 -63.70 -27.00
N VAL A 1028 -15.05 -63.00 -26.42
CA VAL A 1028 -14.21 -62.03 -27.14
C VAL A 1028 -13.19 -62.74 -28.03
N VAL A 1029 -12.69 -63.90 -27.61
CA VAL A 1029 -11.81 -64.74 -28.43
C VAL A 1029 -12.56 -65.27 -29.65
N GLU A 1030 -13.76 -65.83 -29.44
CA GLU A 1030 -14.64 -66.34 -30.50
C GLU A 1030 -15.03 -65.22 -31.49
N GLY A 1031 -15.53 -64.08 -30.99
CA GLY A 1031 -15.97 -62.96 -31.83
C GLY A 1031 -14.86 -62.36 -32.71
N GLU A 1032 -13.62 -62.27 -32.21
CA GLU A 1032 -12.47 -61.77 -33.00
C GLU A 1032 -11.88 -62.88 -33.91
N ALA A 1033 -12.18 -64.16 -33.65
CA ALA A 1033 -11.76 -65.29 -34.48
C ALA A 1033 -12.63 -65.51 -35.73
N LEU A 1034 -13.90 -65.10 -35.73
CA LEU A 1034 -14.88 -65.32 -36.81
C LEU A 1034 -14.34 -65.03 -38.23
N ALA A 1035 -13.60 -63.93 -38.40
CA ALA A 1035 -13.02 -63.57 -39.69
C ALA A 1035 -11.96 -64.57 -40.17
N ALA A 1036 -11.16 -65.13 -39.26
CA ALA A 1036 -10.18 -66.16 -39.56
C ALA A 1036 -10.84 -67.52 -39.81
N GLU A 1037 -11.86 -67.88 -39.02
CA GLU A 1037 -12.62 -69.13 -39.23
C GLU A 1037 -13.35 -69.14 -40.57
N GLY A 1038 -13.97 -68.01 -40.96
CA GLY A 1038 -14.61 -67.86 -42.26
C GLY A 1038 -13.64 -68.04 -43.45
N VAL A 1039 -12.38 -67.59 -43.30
CA VAL A 1039 -11.32 -67.80 -44.30
C VAL A 1039 -10.80 -69.23 -44.27
N VAL A 1040 -10.60 -69.83 -43.10
CA VAL A 1040 -10.20 -71.25 -42.98
C VAL A 1040 -11.26 -72.16 -43.61
N ALA A 1041 -12.55 -71.83 -43.50
CA ALA A 1041 -13.64 -72.54 -44.17
C ALA A 1041 -13.58 -72.43 -45.71
N LEU A 1042 -13.14 -71.29 -46.29
CA LEU A 1042 -12.86 -71.19 -47.73
C LEU A 1042 -11.71 -72.12 -48.15
N MET A 1043 -10.73 -72.36 -47.28
CA MET A 1043 -9.62 -73.29 -47.57
C MET A 1043 -10.10 -74.75 -47.73
N GLY A 1044 -11.28 -75.11 -47.22
CA GLY A 1044 -11.87 -76.45 -47.33
C GLY A 1044 -12.70 -76.70 -48.60
N GLN A 1045 -13.03 -75.66 -49.36
CA GLN A 1045 -13.83 -75.78 -50.59
C GLN A 1045 -13.01 -76.21 -51.80
N THR A 1046 -13.68 -76.84 -52.77
CA THR A 1046 -13.08 -77.15 -54.08
C THR A 1046 -12.85 -75.87 -54.90
N ALA A 1047 -12.03 -75.96 -55.95
CA ALA A 1047 -11.71 -74.81 -56.78
C ALA A 1047 -12.92 -74.30 -57.57
N GLU A 1048 -13.84 -75.17 -57.96
CA GLU A 1048 -15.12 -74.85 -58.61
C GLU A 1048 -16.00 -74.03 -57.67
N GLN A 1049 -16.21 -74.52 -56.44
CA GLN A 1049 -17.01 -73.84 -55.42
C GLN A 1049 -16.46 -72.44 -55.09
N LEU A 1050 -15.14 -72.29 -55.02
CA LEU A 1050 -14.48 -71.00 -54.82
C LEU A 1050 -14.64 -70.04 -56.01
N VAL A 1051 -14.75 -70.56 -57.24
CA VAL A 1051 -15.02 -69.76 -58.44
C VAL A 1051 -16.48 -69.30 -58.48
N ASP A 1052 -17.42 -70.17 -58.10
CA ASP A 1052 -18.85 -69.83 -58.01
C ASP A 1052 -19.12 -68.82 -56.88
N GLU A 1053 -18.59 -69.06 -55.66
CA GLU A 1053 -18.70 -68.10 -54.54
C GLU A 1053 -17.99 -66.77 -54.87
N PHE A 1054 -16.87 -66.78 -55.60
CA PHE A 1054 -16.25 -65.55 -56.10
C PHE A 1054 -17.16 -64.81 -57.09
N GLY A 1055 -17.82 -65.52 -58.00
CA GLY A 1055 -18.77 -64.95 -58.95
C GLY A 1055 -19.95 -64.27 -58.28
N ILE A 1056 -20.56 -64.94 -57.28
CA ILE A 1056 -21.66 -64.39 -56.47
C ILE A 1056 -21.19 -63.13 -55.72
N ALA A 1057 -20.10 -63.22 -54.96
CA ALA A 1057 -19.60 -62.09 -54.17
C ALA A 1057 -19.16 -60.89 -55.04
N ALA A 1058 -18.58 -61.15 -56.22
CA ALA A 1058 -18.21 -60.10 -57.17
C ALA A 1058 -19.44 -59.43 -57.80
N TYR A 1059 -20.51 -60.19 -58.06
CA TYR A 1059 -21.78 -59.65 -58.56
C TYR A 1059 -22.46 -58.75 -57.53
N GLU A 1060 -22.56 -59.21 -56.28
CA GLU A 1060 -23.14 -58.46 -55.15
C GLU A 1060 -22.41 -57.14 -54.86
N THR A 1061 -21.09 -57.09 -55.03
CA THR A 1061 -20.27 -55.89 -54.76
C THR A 1061 -20.15 -54.92 -55.95
N THR A 1062 -20.34 -55.38 -57.19
CA THR A 1062 -20.14 -54.55 -58.38
C THR A 1062 -21.45 -53.96 -58.93
N GLY A 1063 -22.59 -54.60 -58.66
CA GLY A 1063 -23.93 -54.11 -59.03
C GLY A 1063 -24.22 -54.22 -60.53
N ALA A 1064 -24.90 -55.29 -60.93
CA ALA A 1064 -25.50 -55.48 -62.27
C ALA A 1064 -24.56 -55.24 -63.47
N VAL A 1065 -23.61 -56.15 -63.69
CA VAL A 1065 -22.82 -56.21 -64.93
C VAL A 1065 -23.43 -57.21 -65.92
N SER A 1066 -23.51 -56.83 -67.19
CA SER A 1066 -24.03 -57.66 -68.28
C SER A 1066 -23.07 -58.78 -68.70
N ASP A 1067 -23.63 -59.86 -69.24
CA ASP A 1067 -23.08 -61.22 -69.45
C ASP A 1067 -21.87 -61.34 -70.43
N ARG A 1068 -21.19 -60.23 -70.74
CA ARG A 1068 -20.07 -60.18 -71.71
C ARG A 1068 -18.89 -59.27 -71.33
N GLN A 1069 -18.85 -58.70 -70.12
CA GLN A 1069 -17.73 -57.84 -69.70
C GLN A 1069 -16.79 -58.56 -68.72
N GLN A 1070 -15.47 -58.37 -68.89
CA GLN A 1070 -14.45 -59.00 -68.05
C GLN A 1070 -14.61 -58.54 -66.59
N LEU A 1071 -14.71 -59.48 -65.65
CA LEU A 1071 -14.85 -59.17 -64.23
C LEU A 1071 -13.71 -58.25 -63.75
N PRO A 1072 -14.03 -57.10 -63.12
CA PRO A 1072 -13.00 -56.18 -62.64
C PRO A 1072 -12.22 -56.77 -61.47
N MET A 1073 -10.97 -56.34 -61.30
CA MET A 1073 -10.16 -56.80 -60.17
C MET A 1073 -10.70 -56.21 -58.85
N PRO A 1074 -11.04 -57.03 -57.84
CA PRO A 1074 -11.62 -56.54 -56.59
C PRO A 1074 -10.70 -55.58 -55.83
N PRO A 1075 -11.24 -54.49 -55.25
CA PRO A 1075 -10.45 -53.55 -54.46
C PRO A 1075 -9.83 -54.25 -53.24
N THR A 1076 -8.56 -53.94 -52.95
CA THR A 1076 -7.84 -54.57 -51.83
C THR A 1076 -8.09 -53.80 -50.52
N THR A 1077 -9.12 -54.19 -49.78
CA THR A 1077 -9.59 -53.50 -48.56
C THR A 1077 -8.75 -53.80 -47.31
N ARG A 1078 -7.94 -54.87 -47.32
CA ARG A 1078 -7.25 -55.46 -46.14
C ARG A 1078 -8.18 -55.83 -44.97
N ARG A 1079 -9.51 -55.89 -45.20
CA ARG A 1079 -10.49 -56.45 -44.26
C ARG A 1079 -10.88 -57.82 -44.80
N TRP A 1080 -10.43 -58.87 -44.12
CA TRP A 1080 -10.65 -60.24 -44.57
C TRP A 1080 -12.00 -60.75 -44.05
N SER A 1081 -12.83 -61.29 -44.94
CA SER A 1081 -14.09 -61.95 -44.59
C SER A 1081 -14.42 -63.04 -45.62
N ARG A 1082 -15.24 -64.01 -45.22
CA ARG A 1082 -15.68 -65.11 -46.10
C ARG A 1082 -16.37 -64.60 -47.39
N THR A 1083 -17.08 -63.48 -47.29
CA THR A 1083 -17.86 -62.86 -48.37
C THR A 1083 -17.10 -61.79 -49.17
N ASP A 1084 -15.85 -61.45 -48.81
CA ASP A 1084 -15.07 -60.45 -49.55
C ASP A 1084 -14.47 -61.06 -50.83
N PRO A 1085 -14.76 -60.52 -52.03
CA PRO A 1085 -14.20 -61.06 -53.28
C PRO A 1085 -12.66 -60.98 -53.31
N ASN A 1086 -12.03 -60.00 -52.67
CA ASN A 1086 -10.56 -59.93 -52.64
C ASN A 1086 -9.97 -61.08 -51.81
N THR A 1087 -10.64 -61.46 -50.73
CA THR A 1087 -10.31 -62.62 -49.88
C THR A 1087 -10.44 -63.93 -50.66
N ILE A 1088 -11.58 -64.18 -51.31
CA ILE A 1088 -11.78 -65.40 -52.11
C ILE A 1088 -10.78 -65.48 -53.27
N LEU A 1089 -10.53 -64.34 -53.96
CA LEU A 1089 -9.51 -64.26 -55.01
C LEU A 1089 -8.11 -64.60 -54.50
N ARG A 1090 -7.76 -64.20 -53.27
CA ARG A 1090 -6.48 -64.52 -52.63
C ARG A 1090 -6.37 -65.99 -52.25
N VAL A 1091 -7.45 -66.61 -51.77
CA VAL A 1091 -7.52 -68.06 -51.56
C VAL A 1091 -7.28 -68.79 -52.88
N LEU A 1092 -7.96 -68.41 -53.96
CA LEU A 1092 -7.72 -68.95 -55.31
C LEU A 1092 -6.27 -68.74 -55.78
N CYS A 1093 -5.66 -67.59 -55.52
CA CYS A 1093 -4.26 -67.31 -55.89
C CYS A 1093 -3.24 -68.21 -55.18
N HIS A 1094 -3.55 -68.69 -53.97
CA HIS A 1094 -2.72 -69.63 -53.22
C HIS A 1094 -3.17 -71.10 -53.36
N ARG A 1095 -4.32 -71.38 -53.98
CA ARG A 1095 -4.82 -72.75 -54.23
C ARG A 1095 -3.93 -73.46 -55.24
N ASP A 1096 -3.40 -74.61 -54.86
CA ASP A 1096 -2.55 -75.46 -55.72
C ASP A 1096 -3.39 -76.44 -56.56
N ASP A 1097 -4.25 -75.88 -57.41
CA ASP A 1097 -5.22 -76.62 -58.24
C ASP A 1097 -5.18 -76.18 -59.73
N GLU A 1098 -5.54 -77.08 -60.64
CA GLU A 1098 -5.56 -76.81 -62.10
C GLU A 1098 -6.72 -75.88 -62.51
N VAL A 1099 -7.92 -76.05 -61.94
CA VAL A 1099 -9.12 -75.24 -62.21
C VAL A 1099 -8.94 -73.82 -61.68
N ALA A 1100 -8.42 -73.66 -60.47
CA ALA A 1100 -8.09 -72.35 -59.90
C ALA A 1100 -7.05 -71.60 -60.76
N SER A 1101 -5.98 -72.28 -61.18
CA SER A 1101 -4.94 -71.67 -62.03
C SER A 1101 -5.47 -71.30 -63.43
N HIS A 1102 -6.37 -72.12 -64.00
CA HIS A 1102 -7.03 -71.83 -65.28
C HIS A 1102 -7.98 -70.63 -65.18
N PHE A 1103 -8.81 -70.55 -64.13
CA PHE A 1103 -9.70 -69.41 -63.88
C PHE A 1103 -8.91 -68.10 -63.75
N LEU A 1104 -7.88 -68.07 -62.90
CA LEU A 1104 -7.05 -66.87 -62.70
C LEU A 1104 -6.31 -66.44 -63.97
N LYS A 1105 -5.91 -67.40 -64.83
CA LYS A 1105 -5.34 -67.12 -66.16
C LYS A 1105 -6.39 -66.49 -67.09
N ARG A 1106 -7.59 -67.05 -67.17
CA ARG A 1106 -8.65 -66.64 -68.10
C ARG A 1106 -9.27 -65.30 -67.72
N THR A 1107 -9.59 -65.10 -66.44
CA THR A 1107 -10.35 -63.94 -65.95
C THR A 1107 -9.45 -62.73 -65.67
N PHE A 1108 -8.28 -62.95 -65.05
CA PHE A 1108 -7.42 -61.86 -64.54
C PHE A 1108 -6.01 -61.83 -65.13
N GLN A 1109 -5.65 -62.79 -66.00
CA GLN A 1109 -4.35 -62.87 -66.70
C GLN A 1109 -3.13 -62.93 -65.75
N LEU A 1110 -3.32 -63.28 -64.47
CA LEU A 1110 -2.29 -63.22 -63.43
C LEU A 1110 -1.08 -64.12 -63.75
N PRO A 1111 0.17 -63.64 -63.59
CA PRO A 1111 1.35 -64.43 -63.90
C PRO A 1111 1.49 -65.69 -63.03
N LYS A 1112 2.11 -66.74 -63.56
CA LYS A 1112 2.54 -67.89 -62.77
C LYS A 1112 3.61 -67.48 -61.78
N ARG A 1113 3.60 -68.07 -60.59
CA ARG A 1113 4.72 -68.00 -59.63
C ARG A 1113 5.98 -68.58 -60.28
N ARG A 1114 7.12 -67.93 -60.02
CA ARG A 1114 8.46 -68.43 -60.37
C ARG A 1114 8.94 -69.38 -59.29
#